data_AF-A0A934VRA4-F1
#
_entry.id   AF-A0A934VRA4-F1
#
_cell.length_a   1.000
_cell.length_b   1.000
_cell.length_c   1.000
_cell.angle_alpha   90.00
_cell.angle_beta   90.00
_cell.angle_gamma   90.00
#
_symmetry.space_group_name_H-M   'P 1'
#
loop_
_entity.id
_entity.type
_entity.pdbx_description
1 polymer ?
#
loop_
_entity_poly.entity_id
_entity_poly.type
_entity_poly.pdbx_seq_one_letter_code
_entity_poly.pdbx_strand_id
1 'polypeptide(L)'
;MAALLARAAAKEKEYPHAYLADKRIPSLQQRFESASNLAQKFESGYNLAETQIQANQNLDAIQTLDTIDNLLASIPTELKAQHFDPLIKRAKALAWLRQGEQENCVLHHSSDSCLFPISGSGVHTEQTPSESALALYLAQLESNSKLRKEQWLAHIAAMTLGNWEERIPNNFQIDPKKFESDYLLPRFTDVAQTAGVDHQSLSGGGATIDFDNDGFLDLVTSSWGLEDQIKFYRNRGNGTFEDKTEDAGLEGITGGLNLIVADYNNDGFQDILILRGAWLNKWGYQPNSLLRNNRDGTFQDVTKTSGLLSFHPTQTAVFADFNLDGWLDLFIGNETTPGDTHNCELYLSNRDGTFRDATRASGIKINAWIKGIAAGDYDNDGYPDLFLSALGQSNILLHNDGVASGDGWQFTDTTQRAGVAEPIHSFPCWFWDYDNDGWEDLFVAGFKINDSGDVAAAYLGEATGLETPRLYRNNRDGTFSDVSKGAGLEHCWLPMGANFGDLDNDGYLDFYVGTGDTPMDTILPNKMYRNNAGQGFQDVTTAGGFGHLQKGHAISFADFDNDGDQDVHIVMGGAYSGDRYMNALFQNPGNQNNWLKLSLEGTDSNRDATGARIELTVSDKNGVERSIHRTVTTGGSFGCNPKRLEIGLGSADKIMQLYIQWPSGKQQIFTKATPNRFYKVLESSSQLAHLTLPATELCESKTPQETHEH
;
A
#
# COMPACT_ATOMS: atom_id res chain seq x y z
N MET A 1 -20.28 12.13 13.01
CA MET A 1 -18.95 11.54 13.30
C MET A 1 -17.89 12.59 13.62
N ALA A 2 -17.73 13.65 12.82
CA ALA A 2 -16.72 14.70 13.01
C ALA A 2 -16.52 15.16 14.48
N ALA A 3 -17.59 15.38 15.24
CA ALA A 3 -17.48 15.76 16.66
C ALA A 3 -16.82 14.69 17.57
N LEU A 4 -16.95 13.39 17.26
CA LEU A 4 -16.26 12.31 17.97
C LEU A 4 -14.77 12.28 17.59
N LEU A 5 -14.45 12.43 16.31
CA LEU A 5 -13.07 12.47 15.81
C LEU A 5 -12.32 13.68 16.38
N ALA A 6 -12.94 14.86 16.37
CA ALA A 6 -12.37 16.07 16.99
C ALA A 6 -12.11 15.88 18.49
N ARG A 7 -12.96 15.12 19.22
CA ARG A 7 -12.72 14.78 20.63
C ARG A 7 -11.58 13.77 20.80
N ALA A 8 -11.45 12.80 19.90
CA ALA A 8 -10.33 11.86 19.91
C ALA A 8 -8.99 12.61 19.72
N ALA A 9 -8.90 13.44 18.68
CA ALA A 9 -7.75 14.31 18.42
C ALA A 9 -7.45 15.26 19.60
N ALA A 10 -8.49 15.82 20.24
CA ALA A 10 -8.30 16.68 21.40
C ALA A 10 -7.70 15.94 22.63
N LYS A 11 -8.08 14.67 22.86
CA LYS A 11 -7.50 13.87 23.96
C LYS A 11 -6.02 13.62 23.78
N GLU A 12 -5.54 13.50 22.54
CA GLU A 12 -4.11 13.34 22.26
C GLU A 12 -3.30 14.60 22.60
N LYS A 13 -3.92 15.79 22.52
CA LYS A 13 -3.28 17.04 22.97
C LYS A 13 -2.99 17.04 24.46
N GLU A 14 -3.76 16.29 25.25
CA GLU A 14 -3.53 16.14 26.69
C GLU A 14 -2.46 15.08 27.00
N TYR A 15 -2.31 14.06 26.14
CA TYR A 15 -1.37 12.95 26.30
C TYR A 15 -0.76 12.51 24.95
N PRO A 16 0.27 13.21 24.44
CA PRO A 16 0.80 12.92 23.13
C PRO A 16 1.46 11.53 23.10
N HIS A 17 1.03 10.68 22.17
CA HIS A 17 1.64 9.37 21.92
C HIS A 17 2.93 9.50 21.10
N ALA A 18 3.63 8.38 20.88
CA ALA A 18 4.96 8.36 20.28
C ALA A 18 5.03 9.08 18.92
N TYR A 19 4.02 8.91 18.06
CA TYR A 19 3.96 9.45 16.70
C TYR A 19 3.64 10.96 16.59
N LEU A 20 3.26 11.65 17.67
CA LEU A 20 3.02 13.11 17.64
C LEU A 20 4.30 13.89 17.98
N ALA A 21 5.32 13.76 17.14
CA ALA A 21 6.64 14.33 17.36
C ALA A 21 6.60 15.84 17.68
N ASP A 22 5.93 16.64 16.84
CA ASP A 22 5.79 18.09 17.02
C ASP A 22 5.23 18.49 18.39
N LYS A 23 4.26 17.73 18.90
CA LYS A 23 3.60 18.02 20.18
C LYS A 23 4.47 17.65 21.38
N ARG A 24 5.42 16.72 21.21
CA ARG A 24 6.33 16.26 22.27
C ARG A 24 7.51 17.21 22.48
N ILE A 25 7.97 17.89 21.42
CA ILE A 25 9.18 18.73 21.41
C ILE A 25 9.23 19.76 22.56
N PRO A 26 8.19 20.59 22.83
CA PRO A 26 8.27 21.58 23.91
C PRO A 26 8.54 20.97 25.28
N SER A 27 7.95 19.81 25.56
CA SER A 27 8.18 19.11 26.83
C SER A 27 9.58 18.49 26.92
N LEU A 28 10.11 17.99 25.80
CA LEU A 28 11.46 17.43 25.72
C LEU A 28 12.52 18.53 25.82
N GLN A 29 12.29 19.68 25.19
CA GLN A 29 13.10 20.88 25.31
C GLN A 29 13.20 21.31 26.78
N GLN A 30 12.08 21.41 27.49
CA GLN A 30 12.07 21.77 28.91
C GLN A 30 12.85 20.75 29.76
N ARG A 31 12.71 19.44 29.48
CA ARG A 31 13.49 18.39 30.17
C ARG A 31 14.98 18.53 29.89
N PHE A 32 15.36 18.79 28.65
CA PHE A 32 16.74 19.02 28.26
C PHE A 32 17.32 20.24 28.96
N GLU A 33 16.60 21.35 29.00
CA GLU A 33 17.04 22.59 29.68
C GLU A 33 17.18 22.41 31.20
N SER A 34 16.21 21.73 31.83
CA SER A 34 16.16 21.52 33.30
C SER A 34 17.01 20.36 33.81
N ALA A 35 17.59 19.52 32.94
CA ALA A 35 18.41 18.39 33.34
C ALA A 35 19.59 18.81 34.24
N SER A 36 19.78 18.07 35.33
CA SER A 36 20.66 18.48 36.44
C SER A 36 22.10 17.98 36.34
N ASN A 37 22.34 16.98 35.48
CA ASN A 37 23.65 16.37 35.30
C ASN A 37 23.88 15.93 33.85
N LEU A 38 25.12 15.58 33.52
CA LEU A 38 25.55 15.30 32.15
C LEU A 38 24.84 14.08 31.53
N ALA A 39 24.58 13.01 32.30
CA ALA A 39 23.88 11.84 31.80
C ALA A 39 22.43 12.18 31.43
N GLN A 40 21.72 12.91 32.30
CA GLN A 40 20.38 13.41 32.02
C GLN A 40 20.37 14.37 30.83
N LYS A 41 21.36 15.26 30.71
CA LYS A 41 21.50 16.18 29.57
C LYS A 41 21.68 15.41 28.26
N PHE A 42 22.53 14.38 28.24
CA PHE A 42 22.71 13.53 27.06
C PHE A 42 21.41 12.81 26.68
N GLU A 43 20.79 12.09 27.62
CA GLU A 43 19.59 11.29 27.35
C GLU A 43 18.41 12.15 26.86
N SER A 44 18.12 13.24 27.57
CA SER A 44 17.02 14.14 27.21
C SER A 44 17.29 14.92 25.93
N GLY A 45 18.53 15.34 25.70
CA GLY A 45 18.92 16.02 24.47
C GLY A 45 18.91 15.10 23.26
N TYR A 46 19.35 13.85 23.39
CA TYR A 46 19.33 12.88 22.30
C TYR A 46 17.89 12.54 21.90
N ASN A 47 17.01 12.29 22.88
CA ASN A 47 15.58 12.06 22.65
C ASN A 47 14.91 13.29 21.99
N LEU A 48 15.28 14.50 22.42
CA LEU A 48 14.84 15.73 21.78
C LEU A 48 15.28 15.78 20.31
N ALA A 49 16.55 15.50 20.01
CA ALA A 49 17.07 15.51 18.65
C ALA A 49 16.40 14.45 17.75
N GLU A 50 16.20 13.22 18.23
CA GLU A 50 15.45 12.19 17.50
C GLU A 50 14.01 12.64 17.22
N THR A 51 13.36 13.25 18.21
CA THR A 51 11.99 13.77 18.05
C THR A 51 11.94 14.97 17.09
N GLN A 52 12.99 15.81 17.06
CA GLN A 52 13.13 16.89 16.10
C GLN A 52 13.27 16.36 14.66
N ILE A 53 14.04 15.30 14.43
CA ILE A 53 14.12 14.63 13.11
C ILE A 53 12.74 14.10 12.71
N GLN A 54 12.04 13.40 13.62
CA GLN A 54 10.67 12.92 13.39
C GLN A 54 9.67 14.05 13.07
N ALA A 55 9.96 15.27 13.51
CA ALA A 55 9.12 16.46 13.30
C ALA A 55 9.56 17.31 12.09
N ASN A 56 10.51 16.82 11.27
CA ASN A 56 11.13 17.61 10.19
C ASN A 56 11.91 18.86 10.66
N GLN A 57 12.32 18.93 11.92
CA GLN A 57 13.13 20.01 12.49
C GLN A 57 14.62 19.63 12.44
N ASN A 58 15.10 19.25 11.25
CA ASN A 58 16.41 18.62 11.09
C ASN A 58 17.58 19.53 11.50
N LEU A 59 17.52 20.82 11.18
CA LEU A 59 18.55 21.80 11.57
C LEU A 59 18.58 22.02 13.10
N ASP A 60 17.42 22.02 13.75
CA ASP A 60 17.34 22.12 15.22
C ASP A 60 17.87 20.85 15.89
N ALA A 61 17.63 19.68 15.28
CA ALA A 61 18.22 18.42 15.72
C ALA A 61 19.76 18.46 15.64
N ILE A 62 20.31 18.97 14.55
CA ILE A 62 21.76 19.14 14.37
C ILE A 62 22.32 20.07 15.46
N GLN A 63 21.69 21.23 15.69
CA GLN A 63 22.12 22.16 16.74
C GLN A 63 22.05 21.54 18.15
N THR A 64 21.00 20.77 18.43
CA THR A 64 20.83 20.04 19.69
C THR A 64 21.96 19.01 19.87
N LEU A 65 22.27 18.24 18.82
CA LEU A 65 23.34 17.26 18.82
C LEU A 65 24.73 17.90 18.96
N ASP A 66 24.98 19.07 18.34
CA ASP A 66 26.20 19.86 18.55
C ASP A 66 26.32 20.34 20.00
N THR A 67 25.21 20.77 20.59
CA THR A 67 25.18 21.21 21.99
C THR A 67 25.54 20.06 22.93
N ILE A 68 24.97 18.88 22.71
CA ILE A 68 25.27 17.68 23.51
C ILE A 68 26.72 17.25 23.33
N ASP A 69 27.22 17.24 22.09
CA ASP A 69 28.60 16.87 21.78
C ASP A 69 29.63 17.76 22.49
N ASN A 70 29.34 19.07 22.56
CA ASN A 70 30.13 20.05 23.32
C ASN A 70 30.09 19.80 24.83
N LEU A 71 28.95 19.41 25.40
CA LEU A 71 28.84 19.07 26.83
C LEU A 71 29.68 17.84 27.19
N LEU A 72 29.83 16.90 26.24
CA LEU A 72 30.64 15.70 26.40
C LEU A 72 32.14 15.95 26.24
N ALA A 73 32.60 17.17 25.95
CA ALA A 73 34.03 17.49 25.82
C ALA A 73 34.85 17.19 27.10
N SER A 74 34.18 17.10 28.26
CA SER A 74 34.80 16.74 29.55
C SER A 74 34.93 15.23 29.80
N ILE A 75 34.31 14.38 28.96
CA ILE A 75 34.38 12.93 29.05
C ILE A 75 35.71 12.44 28.47
N PRO A 76 36.39 11.44 29.09
CA PRO A 76 37.59 10.83 28.51
C PRO A 76 37.37 10.40 27.06
N THR A 77 38.33 10.73 26.19
CA THR A 77 38.19 10.56 24.73
C THR A 77 37.83 9.14 24.33
N GLU A 78 38.43 8.12 24.94
CA GLU A 78 38.14 6.72 24.65
C GLU A 78 36.70 6.35 25.02
N LEU A 79 36.22 6.84 26.16
CA LEU A 79 34.86 6.58 26.64
C LEU A 79 33.83 7.31 25.76
N LYS A 80 34.14 8.56 25.36
CA LYS A 80 33.33 9.34 24.42
C LYS A 80 33.19 8.61 23.08
N ALA A 81 34.33 8.19 22.51
CA ALA A 81 34.39 7.49 21.23
C ALA A 81 33.64 6.14 21.25
N GLN A 82 33.67 5.43 22.37
CA GLN A 82 33.02 4.12 22.49
C GLN A 82 31.50 4.21 22.68
N HIS A 83 31.01 5.21 23.43
CA HIS A 83 29.63 5.20 23.93
C HIS A 83 28.75 6.33 23.40
N PHE A 84 29.32 7.44 22.93
CA PHE A 84 28.55 8.64 22.60
C PHE A 84 28.73 9.06 21.14
N ASP A 85 29.96 9.09 20.64
CA ASP A 85 30.26 9.54 19.28
C ASP A 85 29.47 8.78 18.20
N PRO A 86 29.31 7.43 18.25
CA PRO A 86 28.54 6.71 17.24
C PRO A 86 27.07 7.13 17.21
N LEU A 87 26.45 7.34 18.39
CA LEU A 87 25.05 7.73 18.50
C LEU A 87 24.83 9.14 17.92
N ILE A 88 25.69 10.08 18.30
CA ILE A 88 25.62 11.48 17.84
C ILE A 88 25.88 11.56 16.34
N LYS A 89 26.92 10.88 15.83
CA LYS A 89 27.25 10.88 14.40
C LYS A 89 26.13 10.28 13.56
N ARG A 90 25.53 9.17 13.99
CA ARG A 90 24.39 8.55 13.31
C ARG A 90 23.18 9.48 13.25
N ALA A 91 22.80 10.08 14.38
CA ALA A 91 21.66 10.99 14.42
C ALA A 91 21.90 12.26 13.57
N LYS A 92 23.12 12.83 13.61
CA LYS A 92 23.49 13.97 12.75
C LYS A 92 23.48 13.60 11.27
N ALA A 93 24.01 12.43 10.91
CA ALA A 93 24.03 11.96 9.53
C ALA A 93 22.60 11.78 8.98
N LEU A 94 21.71 11.23 9.80
CA LEU A 94 20.30 11.09 9.46
C LEU A 94 19.61 12.46 9.31
N ALA A 95 19.80 13.38 10.26
CA ALA A 95 19.24 14.73 10.18
C ALA A 95 19.69 15.46 8.91
N TRP A 96 20.97 15.37 8.54
CA TRP A 96 21.49 15.93 7.30
C TRP A 96 20.91 15.26 6.05
N LEU A 97 20.76 13.93 6.05
CA LEU A 97 20.16 13.20 4.94
C LEU A 97 18.71 13.62 4.72
N ARG A 98 17.91 13.70 5.80
CA ARG A 98 16.52 14.15 5.76
C ARG A 98 16.38 15.62 5.37
N GLN A 99 17.33 16.48 5.78
CA GLN A 99 17.37 17.87 5.34
C GLN A 99 17.57 17.98 3.81
N GLY A 100 18.48 17.18 3.25
CA GLY A 100 18.71 17.14 1.80
C GLY A 100 17.47 16.70 1.03
N GLU A 101 16.78 15.66 1.51
CA GLU A 101 15.51 15.21 0.94
C GLU A 101 14.43 16.29 1.01
N GLN A 102 14.27 16.98 2.14
CA GLN A 102 13.28 18.03 2.29
C GLN A 102 13.54 19.19 1.30
N GLU A 103 14.79 19.61 1.16
CA GLU A 103 15.16 20.70 0.26
C GLU A 103 15.02 20.33 -1.21
N ASN A 104 15.32 19.09 -1.59
CA ASN A 104 15.42 18.71 -3.01
C ASN A 104 14.21 17.89 -3.48
N CYS A 105 13.82 16.84 -2.75
CA CYS A 105 12.73 15.95 -3.18
C CYS A 105 11.33 16.47 -2.81
N VAL A 106 11.21 17.31 -1.78
CA VAL A 106 9.90 17.86 -1.35
C VAL A 106 9.70 19.29 -1.83
N LEU A 107 10.63 20.20 -1.54
CA LEU A 107 10.47 21.62 -1.90
C LEU A 107 10.75 21.91 -3.39
N HIS A 108 11.64 21.14 -4.02
CA HIS A 108 12.02 21.28 -5.44
C HIS A 108 11.75 19.99 -6.23
N HIS A 109 10.59 19.39 -5.97
CA HIS A 109 10.18 18.11 -6.53
C HIS A 109 10.16 18.08 -8.08
N SER A 110 10.50 16.91 -8.62
CA SER A 110 10.43 16.53 -10.03
C SER A 110 10.00 15.06 -10.15
N SER A 111 9.63 14.62 -11.35
CA SER A 111 9.27 13.21 -11.61
C SER A 111 10.42 12.21 -11.44
N ASP A 112 11.67 12.67 -11.28
CA ASP A 112 12.82 11.80 -10.92
C ASP A 112 13.17 11.87 -9.42
N SER A 113 12.49 12.72 -8.64
CA SER A 113 12.87 13.01 -7.26
C SER A 113 12.79 11.78 -6.37
N CYS A 114 13.92 11.44 -5.74
CA CYS A 114 14.03 10.32 -4.82
C CYS A 114 13.63 8.94 -5.40
N LEU A 115 13.75 8.78 -6.73
CA LEU A 115 13.66 7.47 -7.39
C LEU A 115 15.01 6.75 -7.33
N PHE A 116 15.00 5.49 -6.92
CA PHE A 116 16.19 4.64 -6.85
C PHE A 116 16.47 3.93 -8.19
N PRO A 117 17.72 3.93 -8.68
CA PRO A 117 18.85 4.73 -8.21
C PRO A 117 18.69 6.20 -8.60
N ILE A 118 19.08 7.12 -7.72
CA ILE A 118 18.90 8.56 -7.96
C ILE A 118 19.80 9.00 -9.11
N SER A 119 19.20 9.61 -10.13
CA SER A 119 19.86 10.05 -11.35
C SER A 119 19.08 11.19 -12.01
N GLY A 120 19.59 11.74 -13.12
CA GLY A 120 18.88 12.74 -13.91
C GLY A 120 18.50 13.97 -13.09
N SER A 121 17.21 14.37 -13.16
CA SER A 121 16.70 15.53 -12.41
C SER A 121 16.48 15.24 -10.91
N GLY A 122 16.67 14.00 -10.46
CA GLY A 122 16.61 13.63 -9.04
C GLY A 122 17.91 13.91 -8.27
N VAL A 123 19.01 14.24 -8.97
CA VAL A 123 20.27 14.64 -8.32
C VAL A 123 20.07 15.99 -7.64
N HIS A 124 20.44 16.07 -6.36
CA HIS A 124 20.23 17.27 -5.54
C HIS A 124 21.01 18.46 -6.08
N THR A 125 20.34 19.61 -6.13
CA THR A 125 20.95 20.91 -6.41
C THR A 125 21.51 21.53 -5.14
N GLU A 126 20.79 21.40 -4.02
CA GLU A 126 21.27 21.78 -2.69
C GLU A 126 22.00 20.59 -2.06
N GLN A 127 23.30 20.49 -2.34
CA GLN A 127 24.11 19.31 -2.04
C GLN A 127 24.71 19.29 -0.63
N THR A 128 24.85 20.44 0.04
CA THR A 128 25.52 20.55 1.35
C THR A 128 24.97 19.58 2.41
N PRO A 129 23.64 19.39 2.56
CA PRO A 129 23.11 18.38 3.47
C PRO A 129 23.56 16.95 3.12
N SER A 130 23.43 16.56 1.85
CA SER A 130 23.83 15.22 1.38
C SER A 130 25.34 14.96 1.53
N GLU A 131 26.18 15.96 1.23
CA GLU A 131 27.64 15.89 1.46
C GLU A 131 27.96 15.70 2.94
N SER A 132 27.27 16.43 3.81
CA SER A 132 27.45 16.34 5.27
C SER A 132 27.03 14.98 5.83
N ALA A 133 25.90 14.43 5.34
CA ALA A 133 25.45 13.10 5.68
C ALA A 133 26.47 12.02 5.24
N LEU A 134 26.89 12.08 3.96
CA LEU A 134 27.84 11.12 3.38
C LEU A 134 29.16 11.12 4.16
N ALA A 135 29.72 12.29 4.46
CA ALA A 135 30.97 12.40 5.22
C ALA A 135 30.87 11.73 6.60
N LEU A 136 29.74 11.89 7.30
CA LEU A 136 29.51 11.26 8.61
C LEU A 136 29.33 9.75 8.51
N TYR A 137 28.67 9.24 7.47
CA TYR A 137 28.53 7.79 7.26
C TYR A 137 29.89 7.16 6.92
N LEU A 138 30.66 7.75 6.00
CA LEU A 138 31.99 7.24 5.63
C LEU A 138 32.95 7.25 6.82
N ALA A 139 32.97 8.31 7.63
CA ALA A 139 33.80 8.36 8.84
C ALA A 139 33.46 7.24 9.85
N GLN A 140 32.18 6.83 9.93
CA GLN A 140 31.78 5.71 10.77
C GLN A 140 32.21 4.37 10.16
N LEU A 141 32.07 4.19 8.85
CA LEU A 141 32.49 2.99 8.14
C LEU A 141 34.01 2.76 8.21
N GLU A 142 34.81 3.82 8.17
CA GLU A 142 36.26 3.75 8.39
C GLU A 142 36.60 3.24 9.80
N SER A 143 35.81 3.59 10.80
CA SER A 143 36.00 3.11 12.18
C SER A 143 35.52 1.68 12.38
N ASN A 144 34.48 1.26 11.67
CA ASN A 144 33.91 -0.08 11.72
C ASN A 144 33.26 -0.44 10.38
N SER A 145 33.94 -1.28 9.61
CA SER A 145 33.52 -1.69 8.25
C SER A 145 32.32 -2.64 8.20
N LYS A 146 31.77 -3.04 9.35
CA LYS A 146 30.61 -3.94 9.45
C LYS A 146 29.28 -3.21 9.67
N LEU A 147 29.30 -1.88 9.65
CA LEU A 147 28.13 -1.03 9.83
C LEU A 147 27.26 -1.00 8.56
N ARG A 148 26.44 -2.04 8.35
CA ARG A 148 25.67 -2.22 7.11
C ARG A 148 24.59 -1.15 6.88
N LYS A 149 23.96 -0.66 7.94
CA LYS A 149 22.99 0.44 7.85
C LYS A 149 23.67 1.72 7.37
N GLU A 150 24.80 2.09 7.96
CA GLU A 150 25.60 3.24 7.53
C GLU A 150 26.13 3.05 6.10
N GLN A 151 26.50 1.83 5.72
CA GLN A 151 26.88 1.51 4.34
C GLN A 151 25.73 1.76 3.38
N TRP A 152 24.52 1.28 3.69
CA TRP A 152 23.34 1.52 2.87
C TRP A 152 23.02 3.01 2.74
N LEU A 153 22.92 3.72 3.86
CA LEU A 153 22.58 5.15 3.87
C LEU A 153 23.68 6.02 3.23
N ALA A 154 24.95 5.59 3.27
CA ALA A 154 26.02 6.23 2.50
C ALA A 154 25.78 6.12 0.98
N HIS A 155 25.29 4.98 0.48
CA HIS A 155 24.97 4.85 -0.94
C HIS A 155 23.82 5.77 -1.34
N ILE A 156 22.76 5.83 -0.53
CA ILE A 156 21.65 6.76 -0.76
C ILE A 156 22.16 8.21 -0.78
N ALA A 157 22.92 8.64 0.24
CA ALA A 157 23.50 9.97 0.28
C ALA A 157 24.40 10.26 -0.94
N ALA A 158 25.23 9.30 -1.36
CA ALA A 158 26.09 9.45 -2.53
C ALA A 158 25.29 9.54 -3.85
N MET A 159 24.22 8.76 -4.01
CA MET A 159 23.33 8.81 -5.18
C MET A 159 22.69 10.19 -5.36
N THR A 160 22.30 10.85 -4.26
CA THR A 160 21.77 12.23 -4.31
C THR A 160 22.77 13.24 -4.87
N LEU A 161 24.07 12.94 -4.90
CA LEU A 161 25.14 13.84 -5.35
C LEU A 161 25.60 13.57 -6.79
N GLY A 162 25.06 12.56 -7.46
CA GLY A 162 25.51 12.08 -8.77
C GLY A 162 26.92 11.44 -8.75
N ASN A 163 27.26 10.70 -9.81
CA ASN A 163 28.53 9.94 -9.94
C ASN A 163 28.90 9.17 -8.66
N TRP A 164 27.90 8.51 -8.07
CA TRP A 164 27.96 8.01 -6.70
C TRP A 164 29.00 6.92 -6.52
N GLU A 165 29.33 6.18 -7.58
CA GLU A 165 30.35 5.13 -7.57
C GLU A 165 31.73 5.69 -7.22
N GLU A 166 32.03 6.92 -7.63
CA GLU A 166 33.31 7.59 -7.35
C GLU A 166 33.37 8.13 -5.91
N ARG A 167 32.22 8.25 -5.25
CA ARG A 167 32.08 8.83 -3.91
C ARG A 167 32.10 7.77 -2.80
N ILE A 168 31.92 6.50 -3.13
CA ILE A 168 31.98 5.38 -2.19
C ILE A 168 33.34 4.67 -2.32
N PRO A 169 34.12 4.50 -1.23
CA PRO A 169 35.36 3.74 -1.28
C PRO A 169 35.13 2.28 -1.75
N ASN A 170 36.04 1.75 -2.58
CA ASN A 170 35.91 0.42 -3.21
C ASN A 170 35.57 -0.73 -2.24
N ASN A 171 36.06 -0.67 -0.99
CA ASN A 171 35.82 -1.71 0.01
C ASN A 171 34.41 -1.65 0.64
N PHE A 172 33.64 -0.60 0.34
CA PHE A 172 32.26 -0.42 0.78
C PHE A 172 31.26 -0.43 -0.39
N GLN A 173 31.71 -0.47 -1.63
CA GLN A 173 30.84 -0.37 -2.80
C GLN A 173 29.95 -1.60 -2.95
N ILE A 174 28.66 -1.39 -3.17
CA ILE A 174 27.72 -2.39 -3.68
C ILE A 174 27.81 -2.37 -5.21
N ASP A 175 27.91 -3.55 -5.84
CA ASP A 175 27.96 -3.67 -7.30
C ASP A 175 26.71 -3.03 -7.94
N PRO A 176 26.83 -1.95 -8.74
CA PRO A 176 25.70 -1.27 -9.37
C PRO A 176 24.81 -2.19 -10.18
N LYS A 177 25.35 -3.28 -10.73
CA LYS A 177 24.58 -4.28 -11.49
C LYS A 177 23.50 -4.95 -10.66
N LYS A 178 23.64 -4.98 -9.33
CA LYS A 178 22.61 -5.52 -8.44
C LYS A 178 21.39 -4.60 -8.30
N PHE A 179 21.48 -3.37 -8.79
CA PHE A 179 20.36 -2.43 -8.82
C PHE A 179 19.60 -2.46 -10.16
N GLU A 180 20.13 -3.17 -11.16
CA GLU A 180 19.48 -3.33 -12.46
C GLU A 180 18.24 -4.22 -12.31
N SER A 181 17.19 -3.90 -13.07
CA SER A 181 15.97 -4.72 -13.16
C SER A 181 16.24 -6.01 -13.92
N ASP A 182 15.51 -7.07 -13.59
CA ASP A 182 15.59 -8.38 -14.25
C ASP A 182 14.99 -8.36 -15.66
N TYR A 183 14.11 -7.40 -15.92
CA TYR A 183 13.42 -7.21 -17.20
C TYR A 183 13.38 -5.72 -17.58
N LEU A 184 13.52 -5.44 -18.87
CA LEU A 184 13.43 -4.08 -19.41
C LEU A 184 11.97 -3.73 -19.69
N LEU A 185 11.37 -2.98 -18.77
CA LEU A 185 10.06 -2.38 -18.93
C LEU A 185 10.21 -0.93 -19.44
N PRO A 186 9.35 -0.45 -20.36
CA PRO A 186 9.24 0.97 -20.65
C PRO A 186 9.02 1.77 -19.35
N ARG A 187 9.60 2.97 -19.30
CA ARG A 187 9.54 3.81 -18.10
C ARG A 187 8.16 4.46 -17.97
N PHE A 188 7.59 4.36 -16.78
CA PHE A 188 6.35 5.06 -16.41
C PHE A 188 6.71 6.44 -15.89
N THR A 189 5.88 7.43 -16.23
CA THR A 189 6.11 8.82 -15.85
C THR A 189 5.22 9.21 -14.69
N ASP A 190 5.77 9.74 -13.60
CA ASP A 190 4.94 10.32 -12.54
C ASP A 190 4.33 11.65 -13.02
N VAL A 191 2.99 11.67 -13.11
CA VAL A 191 2.15 12.79 -13.54
C VAL A 191 1.25 13.29 -12.41
N ALA A 192 1.45 12.89 -11.15
CA ALA A 192 0.56 13.28 -10.05
C ALA A 192 0.42 14.81 -9.91
N GLN A 193 1.52 15.55 -10.04
CA GLN A 193 1.50 17.01 -9.92
C GLN A 193 0.73 17.68 -11.06
N THR A 194 0.93 17.23 -12.30
CA THR A 194 0.23 17.79 -13.46
C THR A 194 -1.24 17.38 -13.50
N ALA A 195 -1.56 16.18 -13.02
CA ALA A 195 -2.93 15.69 -12.86
C ALA A 195 -3.66 16.34 -11.67
N GLY A 196 -2.94 16.83 -10.65
CA GLY A 196 -3.49 17.51 -9.48
C GLY A 196 -3.87 16.57 -8.32
N VAL A 197 -3.15 15.45 -8.18
CA VAL A 197 -3.39 14.41 -7.14
C VAL A 197 -2.15 14.16 -6.24
N ASP A 198 -1.15 15.03 -6.30
CA ASP A 198 0.14 14.98 -5.57
C ASP A 198 0.03 15.41 -4.09
N HIS A 199 -1.08 15.08 -3.42
CA HIS A 199 -1.31 15.54 -2.05
C HIS A 199 -0.20 15.10 -1.09
N GLN A 200 0.45 16.07 -0.44
CA GLN A 200 1.47 15.78 0.56
C GLN A 200 0.85 15.41 1.92
N SER A 201 0.99 14.15 2.33
CA SER A 201 0.42 13.66 3.59
C SER A 201 1.26 12.56 4.24
N LEU A 202 0.74 12.00 5.34
CA LEU A 202 1.28 10.81 5.98
C LEU A 202 0.73 9.55 5.31
N SER A 203 1.22 8.38 5.74
CA SER A 203 0.71 7.07 5.32
C SER A 203 -0.81 7.00 5.33
N GLY A 204 -1.45 6.37 4.34
CA GLY A 204 -2.90 6.28 4.28
C GLY A 204 -3.43 5.23 3.32
N GLY A 205 -4.75 5.06 3.34
CA GLY A 205 -5.50 4.23 2.39
C GLY A 205 -5.84 5.00 1.12
N GLY A 206 -6.26 4.28 0.09
CA GLY A 206 -6.67 4.86 -1.19
C GLY A 206 -7.62 3.97 -1.97
N ALA A 207 -8.47 4.57 -2.81
CA ALA A 207 -9.34 3.82 -3.71
C ALA A 207 -9.55 4.57 -5.02
N THR A 208 -9.48 3.83 -6.13
CA THR A 208 -9.67 4.35 -7.48
C THR A 208 -10.94 3.76 -8.08
N ILE A 209 -11.99 4.58 -8.16
CA ILE A 209 -13.36 4.14 -8.41
C ILE A 209 -14.14 5.26 -9.11
N ASP A 210 -15.04 4.90 -10.02
CA ASP A 210 -16.04 5.80 -10.61
C ASP A 210 -17.18 6.04 -9.60
N PHE A 211 -17.09 7.09 -8.77
CA PHE A 211 -18.03 7.31 -7.65
C PHE A 211 -19.34 7.97 -8.09
N ASP A 212 -19.35 8.66 -9.24
CA ASP A 212 -20.53 9.35 -9.77
C ASP A 212 -21.11 8.68 -11.03
N ASN A 213 -20.55 7.55 -11.46
CA ASN A 213 -20.93 6.77 -12.63
C ASN A 213 -20.84 7.56 -13.95
N ASP A 214 -19.89 8.49 -14.07
CA ASP A 214 -19.66 9.28 -15.29
C ASP A 214 -18.73 8.60 -16.32
N GLY A 215 -18.13 7.46 -15.93
CA GLY A 215 -17.26 6.64 -16.77
C GLY A 215 -15.77 6.86 -16.52
N PHE A 216 -15.39 7.91 -15.78
CA PHE A 216 -14.02 8.18 -15.38
C PHE A 216 -13.77 7.71 -13.94
N LEU A 217 -12.55 7.27 -13.67
CA LEU A 217 -12.17 6.81 -12.33
C LEU A 217 -11.74 8.00 -11.48
N ASP A 218 -12.42 8.19 -10.34
CA ASP A 218 -12.08 9.16 -9.30
C ASP A 218 -11.12 8.52 -8.28
N LEU A 219 -10.58 9.35 -7.39
CA LEU A 219 -9.64 8.92 -6.35
C LEU A 219 -10.06 9.45 -4.97
N VAL A 220 -10.06 8.58 -3.96
CA VAL A 220 -10.12 9.00 -2.55
C VAL A 220 -8.88 8.54 -1.82
N THR A 221 -8.31 9.38 -0.96
CA THR A 221 -7.17 9.04 -0.10
C THR A 221 -7.42 9.46 1.34
N SER A 222 -6.92 8.67 2.30
CA SER A 222 -6.91 9.02 3.71
C SER A 222 -5.49 9.31 4.20
N SER A 223 -5.36 9.64 5.48
CA SER A 223 -4.07 9.83 6.13
C SER A 223 -4.14 9.28 7.55
N TRP A 224 -3.04 8.73 8.03
CA TRP A 224 -2.85 8.26 9.39
C TRP A 224 -2.97 9.38 10.43
N GLY A 225 -2.61 10.61 10.07
CA GLY A 225 -2.69 11.76 10.96
C GLY A 225 -4.13 12.02 11.40
N LEU A 226 -4.40 12.05 12.72
CA LEU A 226 -5.78 12.17 13.21
C LEU A 226 -6.48 13.49 12.86
N GLU A 227 -5.71 14.54 12.63
CA GLU A 227 -6.20 15.85 12.20
C GLU A 227 -6.09 16.04 10.68
N ASP A 228 -5.51 15.06 9.95
CA ASP A 228 -5.33 15.16 8.51
C ASP A 228 -6.65 14.88 7.81
N GLN A 229 -7.02 15.81 6.93
CA GLN A 229 -8.24 15.75 6.14
C GLN A 229 -8.11 14.67 5.06
N ILE A 230 -9.10 13.78 4.93
CA ILE A 230 -9.16 12.89 3.76
C ILE A 230 -9.37 13.72 2.49
N LYS A 231 -8.96 13.17 1.34
CA LYS A 231 -9.11 13.84 0.05
C LYS A 231 -9.98 13.03 -0.89
N PHE A 232 -10.89 13.72 -1.58
CA PHE A 232 -11.70 13.17 -2.67
C PHE A 232 -11.44 13.97 -3.94
N TYR A 233 -10.90 13.30 -4.95
CA TYR A 233 -10.51 13.85 -6.23
C TYR A 233 -11.42 13.31 -7.32
N ARG A 234 -12.24 14.18 -7.91
CA ARG A 234 -13.07 13.82 -9.06
C ARG A 234 -12.27 13.96 -10.35
N ASN A 235 -12.31 12.97 -11.22
CA ASN A 235 -11.68 13.02 -12.53
C ASN A 235 -12.51 13.93 -13.46
N ARG A 236 -11.85 14.86 -14.16
CA ARG A 236 -12.54 15.79 -15.06
C ARG A 236 -12.75 15.23 -16.47
N GLY A 237 -12.19 14.06 -16.78
CA GLY A 237 -12.20 13.48 -18.12
C GLY A 237 -11.35 14.23 -19.15
N ASN A 238 -10.34 14.97 -18.67
CA ASN A 238 -9.42 15.75 -19.50
C ASN A 238 -7.94 15.58 -19.08
N GLY A 239 -7.64 14.50 -18.38
CA GLY A 239 -6.31 14.22 -17.84
C GLY A 239 -5.97 14.92 -16.51
N THR A 240 -6.94 15.58 -15.86
CA THR A 240 -6.75 16.26 -14.57
C THR A 240 -7.89 15.96 -13.60
N PHE A 241 -7.62 16.18 -12.32
CA PHE A 241 -8.55 15.95 -11.21
C PHE A 241 -8.95 17.25 -10.51
N GLU A 242 -10.00 17.18 -9.71
CA GLU A 242 -10.42 18.25 -8.84
C GLU A 242 -10.68 17.79 -7.41
N ASP A 243 -10.10 18.48 -6.44
CA ASP A 243 -10.40 18.27 -5.03
C ASP A 243 -11.86 18.69 -4.75
N LYS A 244 -12.70 17.69 -4.50
CA LYS A 244 -14.13 17.80 -4.21
C LYS A 244 -14.45 17.50 -2.75
N THR A 245 -13.45 17.48 -1.87
CA THR A 245 -13.63 17.08 -0.46
C THR A 245 -14.72 17.88 0.26
N GLU A 246 -14.70 19.21 0.13
CA GLU A 246 -15.71 20.08 0.75
C GLU A 246 -17.09 19.89 0.11
N ASP A 247 -17.16 19.96 -1.23
CA ASP A 247 -18.39 19.81 -2.02
C ASP A 247 -19.07 18.45 -1.77
N ALA A 248 -18.28 17.39 -1.55
CA ALA A 248 -18.75 16.05 -1.25
C ALA A 248 -19.23 15.86 0.19
N GLY A 249 -19.13 16.90 1.04
CA GLY A 249 -19.53 16.85 2.45
C GLY A 249 -18.58 16.07 3.35
N LEU A 250 -17.31 15.91 2.94
CA LEU A 250 -16.30 15.13 3.65
C LEU A 250 -15.41 15.96 4.58
N GLU A 251 -15.62 17.28 4.64
CA GLU A 251 -14.88 18.16 5.55
C GLU A 251 -15.07 17.74 7.03
N GLY A 252 -13.98 17.62 7.76
CA GLY A 252 -13.96 17.17 9.15
C GLY A 252 -14.06 15.66 9.34
N ILE A 253 -14.14 14.89 8.26
CA ILE A 253 -13.80 13.46 8.27
C ILE A 253 -12.29 13.35 8.10
N THR A 254 -11.59 13.12 9.20
CA THR A 254 -10.12 13.12 9.26
C THR A 254 -9.59 11.74 9.59
N GLY A 255 -8.28 11.57 9.44
CA GLY A 255 -7.59 10.34 9.77
C GLY A 255 -7.98 9.15 8.88
N GLY A 256 -7.52 7.98 9.29
CA GLY A 256 -7.73 6.73 8.58
C GLY A 256 -6.43 6.17 8.05
N LEU A 257 -5.89 5.16 8.73
CA LEU A 257 -4.69 4.47 8.25
C LEU A 257 -4.96 3.78 6.91
N ASN A 258 -6.20 3.32 6.73
CA ASN A 258 -6.66 2.57 5.58
C ASN A 258 -8.13 2.93 5.27
N LEU A 259 -8.56 2.68 4.04
CA LEU A 259 -9.95 2.76 3.60
C LEU A 259 -10.24 1.64 2.58
N ILE A 260 -11.49 1.20 2.52
CA ILE A 260 -11.99 0.25 1.52
C ILE A 260 -13.33 0.73 0.95
N VAL A 261 -13.74 0.18 -0.20
CA VAL A 261 -14.92 0.62 -0.94
C VAL A 261 -15.83 -0.53 -1.34
N ALA A 262 -17.14 -0.29 -1.27
CA ALA A 262 -18.17 -1.25 -1.71
C ALA A 262 -19.51 -0.55 -1.92
N ASP A 263 -20.34 -1.06 -2.85
CA ASP A 263 -21.78 -0.80 -2.86
C ASP A 263 -22.44 -1.70 -1.80
N TYR A 264 -22.29 -1.34 -0.51
CA TYR A 264 -22.73 -2.21 0.59
C TYR A 264 -24.25 -2.34 0.67
N ASN A 265 -24.99 -1.41 0.05
CA ASN A 265 -26.45 -1.35 0.11
C ASN A 265 -27.13 -1.69 -1.24
N ASN A 266 -26.36 -2.21 -2.21
CA ASN A 266 -26.83 -2.61 -3.54
C ASN A 266 -27.63 -1.51 -4.24
N ASP A 267 -27.16 -0.27 -4.20
CA ASP A 267 -27.83 0.84 -4.86
C ASP A 267 -27.19 1.33 -6.17
N GLY A 268 -26.04 0.77 -6.52
CA GLY A 268 -25.28 1.05 -7.73
C GLY A 268 -24.24 2.16 -7.57
N PHE A 269 -24.02 2.66 -6.35
CA PHE A 269 -23.02 3.68 -6.06
C PHE A 269 -22.05 3.17 -4.99
N GLN A 270 -20.76 3.38 -5.22
CA GLN A 270 -19.74 2.91 -4.27
C GLN A 270 -19.73 3.79 -3.03
N ASP A 271 -19.67 3.15 -1.87
CA ASP A 271 -19.55 3.75 -0.56
C ASP A 271 -18.12 3.54 -0.01
N ILE A 272 -17.76 4.29 1.04
CA ILE A 272 -16.40 4.29 1.59
C ILE A 272 -16.44 3.88 3.06
N LEU A 273 -15.63 2.89 3.45
CA LEU A 273 -15.35 2.55 4.84
C LEU A 273 -13.94 2.97 5.20
N ILE A 274 -13.78 3.90 6.13
CA ILE A 274 -12.47 4.36 6.61
C ILE A 274 -12.16 3.73 7.97
N LEU A 275 -10.98 3.11 8.07
CA LEU A 275 -10.51 2.29 9.19
C LEU A 275 -9.47 3.06 10.03
N ARG A 276 -9.62 3.04 11.36
CA ARG A 276 -8.83 3.90 12.26
C ARG A 276 -8.28 3.19 13.49
N GLY A 277 -7.25 3.80 14.07
CA GLY A 277 -6.81 3.47 15.42
C GLY A 277 -5.80 2.34 15.55
N ALA A 278 -5.55 1.56 14.49
CA ALA A 278 -4.39 0.66 14.36
C ALA A 278 -3.10 1.26 14.95
N TRP A 279 -2.10 0.47 15.36
CA TRP A 279 -0.80 0.90 15.93
C TRP A 279 -0.82 1.85 17.15
N LEU A 280 -1.94 2.50 17.47
CA LEU A 280 -2.09 3.45 18.58
C LEU A 280 -2.40 2.74 19.90
N ASN A 281 -2.58 1.41 19.89
CA ASN A 281 -2.94 0.61 21.08
C ASN A 281 -4.18 1.21 21.76
N LYS A 282 -4.13 1.43 23.09
CA LYS A 282 -5.20 2.09 23.86
C LYS A 282 -5.60 3.50 23.40
N TRP A 283 -4.77 4.17 22.59
CA TRP A 283 -5.10 5.47 21.98
C TRP A 283 -5.87 5.31 20.66
N GLY A 284 -5.94 4.09 20.15
CA GLY A 284 -6.61 3.68 18.94
C GLY A 284 -8.09 3.39 19.06
N TYR A 285 -8.72 3.71 20.19
CA TYR A 285 -10.16 3.45 20.40
C TYR A 285 -11.00 4.50 19.68
N GLN A 286 -10.89 4.49 18.36
CA GLN A 286 -11.52 5.44 17.46
C GLN A 286 -12.57 4.69 16.66
N PRO A 287 -13.72 5.31 16.38
CA PRO A 287 -14.70 4.69 15.52
C PRO A 287 -14.24 4.74 14.06
N ASN A 288 -14.52 3.67 13.32
CA ASN A 288 -14.46 3.66 11.87
C ASN A 288 -15.56 4.58 11.29
N SER A 289 -15.48 4.91 9.99
CA SER A 289 -16.52 5.70 9.31
C SER A 289 -17.04 4.97 8.07
N LEU A 290 -18.30 4.58 8.07
CA LEU A 290 -19.02 4.18 6.85
C LEU A 290 -19.69 5.42 6.26
N LEU A 291 -19.22 5.83 5.09
CA LEU A 291 -19.67 6.99 4.33
C LEU A 291 -20.51 6.50 3.16
N ARG A 292 -21.83 6.69 3.25
CA ARG A 292 -22.76 6.34 2.18
C ARG A 292 -22.79 7.41 1.11
N ASN A 293 -22.62 7.04 -0.15
CA ASN A 293 -22.82 7.90 -1.30
C ASN A 293 -24.32 8.23 -1.47
N ASN A 294 -24.66 9.51 -1.53
CA ASN A 294 -26.05 9.96 -1.65
C ASN A 294 -26.51 10.04 -3.12
N ARG A 295 -25.66 9.66 -4.08
CA ARG A 295 -25.93 9.65 -5.54
C ARG A 295 -26.08 11.04 -6.17
N ASP A 296 -25.65 12.06 -5.45
CA ASP A 296 -25.69 13.46 -5.88
C ASP A 296 -24.32 14.14 -5.78
N GLY A 297 -23.26 13.34 -5.70
CA GLY A 297 -21.88 13.79 -5.50
C GLY A 297 -21.51 14.04 -4.04
N THR A 298 -22.41 13.78 -3.08
CA THR A 298 -22.15 13.93 -1.65
C THR A 298 -22.14 12.61 -0.89
N PHE A 299 -21.50 12.60 0.27
CA PHE A 299 -21.48 11.45 1.19
C PHE A 299 -22.11 11.79 2.54
N GLN A 300 -22.68 10.77 3.19
CA GLN A 300 -23.20 10.86 4.55
C GLN A 300 -22.55 9.79 5.43
N ASP A 301 -21.98 10.18 6.58
CA ASP A 301 -21.56 9.21 7.59
C ASP A 301 -22.79 8.54 8.23
N VAL A 302 -22.94 7.24 7.97
CA VAL A 302 -24.04 6.40 8.46
C VAL A 302 -23.59 5.39 9.52
N THR A 303 -22.34 5.44 9.97
CA THR A 303 -21.70 4.45 10.86
C THR A 303 -22.58 4.02 12.04
N LYS A 304 -23.19 5.00 12.73
CA LYS A 304 -24.04 4.72 13.89
C LYS A 304 -25.39 4.13 13.48
N THR A 305 -25.99 4.66 12.41
CA THR A 305 -27.31 4.22 11.95
C THR A 305 -27.28 2.89 11.23
N SER A 306 -26.14 2.52 10.63
CA SER A 306 -25.91 1.21 10.01
C SER A 306 -25.58 0.11 11.03
N GLY A 307 -25.34 0.46 12.31
CA GLY A 307 -25.01 -0.51 13.36
C GLY A 307 -23.52 -0.85 13.50
N LEU A 308 -22.63 -0.13 12.80
CA LEU A 308 -21.18 -0.39 12.77
C LEU A 308 -20.36 0.45 13.76
N LEU A 309 -21.01 1.11 14.73
CA LEU A 309 -20.28 1.92 15.70
C LEU A 309 -19.57 1.01 16.73
N SER A 310 -18.30 0.71 16.49
CA SER A 310 -17.38 0.07 17.42
C SER A 310 -16.20 0.99 17.77
N PHE A 311 -15.42 0.64 18.79
CA PHE A 311 -14.27 1.41 19.27
C PHE A 311 -13.08 0.49 19.48
N HIS A 312 -12.44 0.12 18.38
CA HIS A 312 -11.32 -0.81 18.34
C HIS A 312 -10.19 -0.22 17.48
N PRO A 313 -8.91 -0.51 17.80
CA PRO A 313 -7.81 -0.29 16.88
C PRO A 313 -8.00 -1.17 15.64
N THR A 314 -8.35 -0.57 14.50
CA THR A 314 -8.67 -1.28 13.26
C THR A 314 -7.72 -0.87 12.15
N GLN A 315 -7.13 -1.85 11.45
CA GLN A 315 -6.26 -1.60 10.29
C GLN A 315 -6.91 -2.03 8.97
N THR A 316 -7.69 -3.11 8.97
CA THR A 316 -8.14 -3.76 7.74
C THR A 316 -9.54 -4.33 7.91
N ALA A 317 -10.25 -4.46 6.79
CA ALA A 317 -11.55 -5.07 6.68
C ALA A 317 -11.75 -5.56 5.23
N VAL A 318 -12.74 -6.42 5.00
CA VAL A 318 -13.13 -6.85 3.67
C VAL A 318 -14.65 -6.95 3.57
N PHE A 319 -15.19 -6.52 2.42
CA PHE A 319 -16.57 -6.77 2.04
C PHE A 319 -16.66 -8.03 1.17
N ALA A 320 -17.54 -8.96 1.52
CA ALA A 320 -17.83 -10.15 0.73
C ALA A 320 -19.25 -10.63 1.05
N ASP A 321 -19.89 -11.31 0.11
CA ASP A 321 -21.20 -11.96 0.34
C ASP A 321 -20.97 -13.34 0.96
N PHE A 322 -20.63 -13.38 2.27
CA PHE A 322 -20.21 -14.64 2.92
C PHE A 322 -21.32 -15.67 2.91
N ASN A 323 -22.59 -15.23 2.97
CA ASN A 323 -23.75 -16.09 3.08
C ASN A 323 -24.48 -16.36 1.74
N LEU A 324 -23.97 -15.82 0.63
CA LEU A 324 -24.49 -15.92 -0.73
C LEU A 324 -25.95 -15.47 -0.86
N ASP A 325 -26.32 -14.40 -0.14
CA ASP A 325 -27.68 -13.89 -0.14
C ASP A 325 -27.92 -12.69 -1.07
N GLY A 326 -26.88 -12.32 -1.82
CA GLY A 326 -26.87 -11.24 -2.77
C GLY A 326 -26.50 -9.89 -2.14
N TRP A 327 -26.10 -9.84 -0.88
CA TRP A 327 -25.71 -8.60 -0.20
C TRP A 327 -24.31 -8.73 0.41
N LEU A 328 -23.53 -7.66 0.28
CA LEU A 328 -22.20 -7.64 0.88
C LEU A 328 -22.30 -7.58 2.41
N ASP A 329 -21.67 -8.54 3.05
CA ASP A 329 -21.37 -8.57 4.47
C ASP A 329 -20.00 -7.92 4.72
N LEU A 330 -19.64 -7.72 5.99
CA LEU A 330 -18.39 -7.03 6.38
C LEU A 330 -17.66 -7.82 7.47
N PHE A 331 -16.39 -8.14 7.21
CA PHE A 331 -15.47 -8.65 8.23
C PHE A 331 -14.41 -7.60 8.56
N ILE A 332 -14.22 -7.30 9.86
CA ILE A 332 -13.28 -6.30 10.36
C ILE A 332 -12.16 -6.97 11.16
N GLY A 333 -10.92 -6.63 10.81
CA GLY A 333 -9.70 -7.05 11.51
C GLY A 333 -9.24 -6.02 12.53
N ASN A 334 -9.31 -6.39 13.80
CA ASN A 334 -8.89 -5.55 14.92
C ASN A 334 -7.52 -5.97 15.45
N GLU A 335 -6.81 -5.04 16.09
CA GLU A 335 -5.50 -5.29 16.66
C GLU A 335 -5.59 -5.63 18.15
N THR A 336 -5.18 -6.84 18.51
CA THR A 336 -4.96 -7.24 19.90
C THR A 336 -3.49 -7.11 20.28
N THR A 337 -3.20 -6.50 21.43
CA THR A 337 -1.85 -6.45 22.02
C THR A 337 -1.87 -6.95 23.48
N PRO A 338 -0.72 -7.28 24.10
CA PRO A 338 -0.69 -7.77 25.47
C PRO A 338 -1.35 -6.79 26.47
N GLY A 339 -2.46 -7.22 27.07
CA GLY A 339 -3.25 -6.40 28.02
C GLY A 339 -4.36 -5.56 27.38
N ASP A 340 -4.53 -5.62 26.07
CA ASP A 340 -5.55 -4.89 25.32
C ASP A 340 -6.15 -5.78 24.21
N THR A 341 -7.30 -6.40 24.49
CA THR A 341 -7.89 -7.45 23.65
C THR A 341 -9.05 -6.93 22.82
N HIS A 342 -8.95 -7.11 21.51
CA HIS A 342 -9.94 -6.71 20.52
C HIS A 342 -10.19 -7.86 19.55
N ASN A 343 -11.39 -8.45 19.62
CA ASN A 343 -11.78 -9.53 18.73
C ASN A 343 -12.06 -9.00 17.31
N CYS A 344 -11.74 -9.76 16.28
CA CYS A 344 -12.27 -9.48 14.93
C CYS A 344 -13.80 -9.56 14.93
N GLU A 345 -14.43 -8.84 14.00
CA GLU A 345 -15.89 -8.68 13.96
C GLU A 345 -16.45 -9.13 12.60
N LEU A 346 -17.55 -9.87 12.61
CA LEU A 346 -18.31 -10.20 11.41
C LEU A 346 -19.71 -9.58 11.51
N TYR A 347 -20.07 -8.83 10.49
CA TYR A 347 -21.33 -8.14 10.35
C TYR A 347 -22.07 -8.65 9.11
N LEU A 348 -23.30 -9.13 9.30
CA LEU A 348 -24.15 -9.55 8.19
C LEU A 348 -25.11 -8.43 7.81
N SER A 349 -25.33 -8.24 6.52
CA SER A 349 -26.28 -7.25 6.01
C SER A 349 -27.71 -7.60 6.39
N ASN A 350 -28.49 -6.60 6.80
CA ASN A 350 -29.94 -6.73 6.99
C ASN A 350 -30.72 -6.38 5.71
N ARG A 351 -30.03 -6.08 4.59
CA ARG A 351 -30.61 -5.72 3.28
C ARG A 351 -31.41 -4.42 3.27
N ASP A 352 -31.15 -3.54 4.22
CA ASP A 352 -31.81 -2.24 4.39
C ASP A 352 -30.81 -1.10 4.66
N GLY A 353 -29.52 -1.33 4.38
CA GLY A 353 -28.44 -0.40 4.70
C GLY A 353 -27.95 -0.48 6.15
N THR A 354 -28.41 -1.46 6.92
CA THR A 354 -27.92 -1.75 8.27
C THR A 354 -27.29 -3.14 8.36
N PHE A 355 -26.50 -3.35 9.42
CA PHE A 355 -25.80 -4.59 9.71
C PHE A 355 -26.20 -5.14 11.08
N ARG A 356 -26.08 -6.45 11.25
CA ARG A 356 -26.15 -7.13 12.54
C ARG A 356 -24.83 -7.83 12.85
N ASP A 357 -24.37 -7.71 14.09
CA ASP A 357 -23.21 -8.45 14.58
C ASP A 357 -23.52 -9.95 14.60
N ALA A 358 -22.75 -10.72 13.81
CA ALA A 358 -22.80 -12.17 13.72
C ALA A 358 -21.56 -12.84 14.32
N THR A 359 -20.60 -12.08 14.83
CA THR A 359 -19.28 -12.55 15.31
C THR A 359 -19.38 -13.77 16.22
N ARG A 360 -20.21 -13.69 17.27
CA ARG A 360 -20.38 -14.78 18.23
C ARG A 360 -21.12 -15.98 17.64
N ALA A 361 -22.11 -15.72 16.80
CA ALA A 361 -22.93 -16.77 16.19
C ALA A 361 -22.13 -17.60 15.19
N SER A 362 -21.18 -16.95 14.48
CA SER A 362 -20.32 -17.57 13.48
C SER A 362 -19.04 -18.20 14.03
N GLY A 363 -18.92 -18.32 15.36
CA GLY A 363 -17.79 -18.99 16.00
C GLY A 363 -16.48 -18.20 16.01
N ILE A 364 -16.45 -16.99 15.43
CA ILE A 364 -15.25 -16.16 15.29
C ILE A 364 -14.75 -15.71 16.67
N LYS A 365 -13.51 -16.10 16.99
CA LYS A 365 -12.81 -15.79 18.25
C LYS A 365 -11.33 -15.47 17.99
N ILE A 366 -11.09 -14.52 17.09
CA ILE A 366 -9.75 -14.14 16.67
C ILE A 366 -9.30 -12.91 17.45
N ASN A 367 -8.30 -13.11 18.32
CA ASN A 367 -7.65 -12.06 19.10
C ASN A 367 -6.16 -12.07 18.75
N ALA A 368 -5.82 -11.46 17.62
CA ALA A 368 -4.46 -11.39 17.09
C ALA A 368 -4.14 -9.96 16.64
N TRP A 369 -2.88 -9.69 16.33
CA TRP A 369 -2.48 -8.38 15.81
C TRP A 369 -2.67 -8.32 14.28
N ILE A 370 -3.93 -8.24 13.85
CA ILE A 370 -4.30 -8.37 12.43
C ILE A 370 -3.80 -7.18 11.61
N LYS A 371 -3.19 -7.47 10.44
CA LYS A 371 -2.64 -6.46 9.53
C LYS A 371 -3.26 -6.45 8.13
N GLY A 372 -3.72 -7.60 7.65
CA GLY A 372 -4.34 -7.77 6.34
C GLY A 372 -5.44 -8.82 6.41
N ILE A 373 -6.48 -8.62 5.60
CA ILE A 373 -7.55 -9.59 5.39
C ILE A 373 -7.79 -9.69 3.89
N ALA A 374 -7.92 -10.91 3.39
CA ALA A 374 -8.35 -11.20 2.03
C ALA A 374 -9.55 -12.15 2.06
N ALA A 375 -10.51 -11.92 1.16
CA ALA A 375 -11.60 -12.85 0.89
C ALA A 375 -11.39 -13.47 -0.50
N GLY A 376 -11.62 -14.77 -0.63
CA GLY A 376 -11.44 -15.54 -1.87
C GLY A 376 -12.10 -16.91 -1.75
N ASP A 377 -12.42 -17.54 -2.87
CA ASP A 377 -13.03 -18.88 -2.96
C ASP A 377 -11.91 -19.87 -3.33
N TYR A 378 -11.08 -20.21 -2.34
CA TYR A 378 -9.80 -20.87 -2.61
C TYR A 378 -9.98 -22.35 -2.96
N ASP A 379 -11.05 -23.00 -2.53
CA ASP A 379 -11.32 -24.40 -2.85
C ASP A 379 -12.44 -24.61 -3.90
N ASN A 380 -12.91 -23.52 -4.49
CA ASN A 380 -13.90 -23.49 -5.57
C ASN A 380 -15.25 -24.11 -5.16
N ASP A 381 -15.62 -24.01 -3.88
CA ASP A 381 -16.91 -24.48 -3.37
C ASP A 381 -18.04 -23.43 -3.52
N GLY A 382 -17.66 -22.19 -3.85
CA GLY A 382 -18.54 -21.06 -4.12
C GLY A 382 -18.78 -20.16 -2.91
N TYR A 383 -18.26 -20.50 -1.73
CA TYR A 383 -18.32 -19.66 -0.54
C TYR A 383 -17.03 -18.84 -0.37
N PRO A 384 -17.10 -17.52 -0.13
CA PRO A 384 -15.90 -16.75 0.17
C PRO A 384 -15.30 -17.17 1.52
N ASP A 385 -14.05 -17.61 1.49
CA ASP A 385 -13.18 -17.88 2.63
C ASP A 385 -12.43 -16.62 3.07
N LEU A 386 -11.71 -16.72 4.19
CA LEU A 386 -10.94 -15.61 4.75
C LEU A 386 -9.51 -16.00 5.08
N PHE A 387 -8.55 -15.25 4.56
CA PHE A 387 -7.17 -15.27 5.05
C PHE A 387 -6.86 -14.00 5.83
N LEU A 388 -6.23 -14.13 6.99
CA LEU A 388 -5.82 -13.04 7.86
C LEU A 388 -4.32 -13.12 8.13
N SER A 389 -3.61 -12.02 7.86
CA SER A 389 -2.23 -11.85 8.27
C SER A 389 -2.16 -11.29 9.70
N ALA A 390 -1.23 -11.79 10.50
CA ALA A 390 -1.05 -11.42 11.89
C ALA A 390 0.41 -11.10 12.21
N LEU A 391 0.66 -9.91 12.77
CA LEU A 391 2.03 -9.47 13.06
C LEU A 391 2.59 -10.15 14.31
N GLY A 392 3.64 -10.96 14.14
CA GLY A 392 4.32 -11.68 15.21
C GLY A 392 3.61 -12.95 15.68
N GLN A 393 2.64 -13.44 14.89
CA GLN A 393 1.80 -14.61 15.20
C GLN A 393 1.57 -15.44 13.94
N SER A 394 1.07 -16.67 14.09
CA SER A 394 0.62 -17.46 12.93
C SER A 394 -0.48 -16.71 12.18
N ASN A 395 -0.41 -16.73 10.85
CA ASN A 395 -1.54 -16.35 10.00
C ASN A 395 -2.73 -17.28 10.23
N ILE A 396 -3.90 -16.88 9.75
CA ILE A 396 -5.16 -17.61 9.96
C ILE A 396 -5.88 -17.74 8.62
N LEU A 397 -6.18 -18.98 8.20
CA LEU A 397 -7.10 -19.29 7.11
C LEU A 397 -8.38 -19.87 7.70
N LEU A 398 -9.49 -19.19 7.45
CA LEU A 398 -10.83 -19.62 7.81
C LEU A 398 -11.56 -20.11 6.55
N HIS A 399 -11.85 -21.41 6.51
CA HIS A 399 -12.75 -21.99 5.52
C HIS A 399 -14.20 -21.66 5.89
N ASN A 400 -14.99 -21.22 4.92
CA ASN A 400 -16.40 -20.92 5.08
C ASN A 400 -17.24 -22.19 4.88
N ASP A 401 -17.73 -22.77 5.98
CA ASP A 401 -18.47 -24.04 5.93
C ASP A 401 -19.93 -23.90 5.45
N GLY A 402 -20.35 -22.69 5.09
CA GLY A 402 -21.72 -22.40 4.70
C GLY A 402 -22.70 -22.30 5.88
N VAL A 403 -23.99 -22.52 5.59
CA VAL A 403 -25.05 -22.56 6.60
C VAL A 403 -24.94 -23.84 7.42
N ALA A 404 -24.64 -23.72 8.72
CA ALA A 404 -24.77 -24.82 9.67
C ALA A 404 -26.23 -25.03 10.09
N SER A 405 -26.56 -26.19 10.65
CA SER A 405 -27.92 -26.48 11.15
C SER A 405 -28.37 -25.45 12.20
N GLY A 406 -29.43 -24.69 11.90
CA GLY A 406 -29.97 -23.62 12.77
C GLY A 406 -29.93 -22.25 12.07
N ASP A 407 -29.79 -21.17 12.84
CA ASP A 407 -29.66 -19.77 12.35
C ASP A 407 -28.18 -19.35 12.14
N GLY A 408 -27.25 -20.30 12.04
CA GLY A 408 -25.81 -20.04 12.15
C GLY A 408 -25.03 -20.27 10.85
N TRP A 409 -24.21 -19.28 10.49
CA TRP A 409 -23.11 -19.40 9.53
C TRP A 409 -21.86 -19.92 10.27
N GLN A 410 -20.95 -20.70 9.68
CA GLN A 410 -19.77 -21.19 10.41
C GLN A 410 -18.48 -21.05 9.61
N PHE A 411 -17.40 -20.77 10.33
CA PHE A 411 -16.05 -20.80 9.80
C PHE A 411 -15.20 -21.83 10.55
N THR A 412 -14.39 -22.59 9.83
CA THR A 412 -13.41 -23.52 10.39
C THR A 412 -12.00 -23.00 10.12
N ASP A 413 -11.18 -22.91 11.17
CA ASP A 413 -9.74 -22.63 11.02
C ASP A 413 -9.04 -23.83 10.37
N THR A 414 -8.60 -23.66 9.13
CA THR A 414 -7.90 -24.67 8.33
C THR A 414 -6.41 -24.39 8.20
N THR A 415 -5.88 -23.34 8.84
CA THR A 415 -4.50 -22.84 8.70
C THR A 415 -3.45 -23.95 8.66
N GLN A 416 -3.47 -24.83 9.67
CA GLN A 416 -2.48 -25.91 9.82
C GLN A 416 -2.63 -27.00 8.76
N ARG A 417 -3.87 -27.30 8.37
CA ARG A 417 -4.14 -28.28 7.31
C ARG A 417 -3.73 -27.72 5.95
N ALA A 418 -4.04 -26.45 5.69
CA ALA A 418 -3.77 -25.78 4.44
C ALA A 418 -2.27 -25.48 4.24
N GLY A 419 -1.51 -25.34 5.34
CA GLY A 419 -0.06 -25.12 5.29
C GLY A 419 0.34 -23.66 5.13
N VAL A 420 -0.52 -22.72 5.55
CA VAL A 420 -0.39 -21.27 5.30
C VAL A 420 -0.12 -20.42 6.55
N ALA A 421 0.42 -21.04 7.60
CA ALA A 421 0.67 -20.38 8.89
C ALA A 421 1.76 -19.29 8.83
N GLU A 422 2.66 -19.36 7.85
CA GLU A 422 3.83 -18.48 7.67
C GLU A 422 3.53 -17.37 6.65
N PRO A 423 4.29 -16.25 6.66
CA PRO A 423 5.29 -15.87 7.65
C PRO A 423 4.66 -15.46 9.00
N ILE A 424 5.44 -15.46 10.07
CA ILE A 424 5.04 -15.09 11.43
C ILE A 424 4.94 -13.58 11.62
N HIS A 425 5.79 -12.78 10.98
CA HIS A 425 5.59 -11.33 10.91
C HIS A 425 5.07 -11.03 9.52
N SER A 426 3.75 -11.00 9.38
CA SER A 426 3.09 -10.79 8.09
C SER A 426 2.35 -9.46 8.04
N PHE A 427 2.15 -8.94 6.83
CA PHE A 427 1.45 -7.67 6.61
C PHE A 427 0.45 -7.71 5.44
N PRO A 428 0.68 -7.16 4.22
CA PRO A 428 -0.34 -7.27 3.17
C PRO A 428 -0.50 -8.73 2.70
N CYS A 429 -1.73 -9.08 2.33
CA CYS A 429 -2.08 -10.39 1.78
C CYS A 429 -3.23 -10.27 0.77
N TRP A 430 -3.34 -11.22 -0.17
CA TRP A 430 -4.44 -11.32 -1.13
C TRP A 430 -4.57 -12.71 -1.75
N PHE A 431 -5.76 -13.02 -2.25
CA PHE A 431 -6.01 -14.13 -3.17
C PHE A 431 -5.97 -13.64 -4.62
N TRP A 432 -5.49 -14.50 -5.52
CA TRP A 432 -5.40 -14.24 -6.97
C TRP A 432 -5.09 -15.53 -7.72
N ASP A 433 -5.14 -15.53 -9.04
CA ASP A 433 -4.65 -16.64 -9.88
C ASP A 433 -3.41 -16.15 -10.64
N TYR A 434 -2.22 -16.43 -10.12
CA TYR A 434 -0.98 -15.84 -10.66
C TYR A 434 -0.45 -16.63 -11.86
N ASP A 435 -0.80 -17.91 -11.98
CA ASP A 435 -0.34 -18.80 -13.05
C ASP A 435 -1.43 -19.14 -14.09
N ASN A 436 -2.61 -18.54 -13.96
CA ASN A 436 -3.79 -18.73 -14.80
C ASN A 436 -4.24 -20.20 -14.85
N ASP A 437 -4.22 -20.90 -13.71
CA ASP A 437 -4.56 -22.32 -13.64
C ASP A 437 -6.01 -22.62 -13.20
N GLY A 438 -6.77 -21.56 -12.90
CA GLY A 438 -8.18 -21.57 -12.54
C GLY A 438 -8.45 -21.69 -11.04
N TRP A 439 -7.41 -21.65 -10.20
CA TRP A 439 -7.52 -21.74 -8.74
C TRP A 439 -6.90 -20.52 -8.08
N GLU A 440 -7.52 -20.03 -7.01
CA GLU A 440 -6.97 -18.90 -6.28
C GLU A 440 -5.78 -19.36 -5.42
N ASP A 441 -4.62 -18.85 -5.76
CA ASP A 441 -3.40 -18.85 -4.98
C ASP A 441 -3.43 -17.74 -3.92
N LEU A 442 -2.49 -17.81 -2.99
CA LEU A 442 -2.40 -16.88 -1.87
C LEU A 442 -1.01 -16.24 -1.82
N PHE A 443 -0.97 -14.90 -1.77
CA PHE A 443 0.23 -14.17 -1.41
C PHE A 443 0.09 -13.55 -0.02
N VAL A 444 1.15 -13.63 0.78
CA VAL A 444 1.27 -12.90 2.03
C VAL A 444 2.72 -12.44 2.21
N ALA A 445 2.90 -11.15 2.46
CA ALA A 445 4.26 -10.64 2.63
C ALA A 445 4.77 -10.75 4.06
N GLY A 446 6.10 -10.88 4.18
CA GLY A 446 6.80 -10.77 5.45
C GLY A 446 7.13 -9.31 5.80
N PHE A 447 7.11 -8.99 7.09
CA PHE A 447 7.28 -7.64 7.64
C PHE A 447 8.22 -7.67 8.85
N LYS A 448 9.48 -8.00 8.61
CA LYS A 448 10.53 -7.98 9.64
C LYS A 448 11.91 -7.74 9.05
N ILE A 449 12.63 -6.79 9.65
CA ILE A 449 14.07 -6.55 9.50
C ILE A 449 14.70 -6.38 10.89
N ASN A 450 16.02 -6.46 10.97
CA ASN A 450 16.77 -5.96 12.14
C ASN A 450 16.87 -4.44 12.10
N ASP A 451 17.33 -3.90 10.97
CA ASP A 451 17.37 -2.49 10.59
C ASP A 451 17.68 -2.35 9.09
N SER A 452 17.75 -1.11 8.57
CA SER A 452 18.00 -0.86 7.14
C SER A 452 19.35 -1.39 6.62
N GLY A 453 20.24 -1.85 7.51
CA GLY A 453 21.44 -2.59 7.14
C GLY A 453 21.16 -3.96 6.51
N ASP A 454 20.00 -4.56 6.77
CA ASP A 454 19.60 -5.80 6.09
C ASP A 454 19.46 -5.60 4.58
N VAL A 455 19.18 -4.38 4.10
CA VAL A 455 19.13 -4.05 2.65
C VAL A 455 20.52 -4.18 2.02
N ALA A 456 21.53 -3.54 2.62
CA ALA A 456 22.91 -3.68 2.17
C ALA A 456 23.40 -5.13 2.32
N ALA A 457 23.08 -5.81 3.42
CA ALA A 457 23.46 -7.20 3.64
C ALA A 457 22.86 -8.13 2.56
N ALA A 458 21.59 -7.93 2.18
CA ALA A 458 20.95 -8.65 1.09
C ALA A 458 21.68 -8.42 -0.25
N TYR A 459 21.97 -7.16 -0.59
CA TYR A 459 22.77 -6.84 -1.78
C TYR A 459 24.19 -7.40 -1.73
N LEU A 460 24.77 -7.65 -0.56
CA LEU A 460 26.09 -8.27 -0.41
C LEU A 460 26.05 -9.81 -0.38
N GLY A 461 24.85 -10.41 -0.36
CA GLY A 461 24.69 -11.86 -0.20
C GLY A 461 25.04 -12.36 1.21
N GLU A 462 24.92 -11.49 2.21
CA GLU A 462 25.14 -11.80 3.62
C GLU A 462 23.85 -12.30 4.28
N ALA A 463 23.97 -12.90 5.46
CA ALA A 463 22.80 -13.30 6.25
C ALA A 463 22.06 -12.06 6.77
N THR A 464 20.73 -12.11 6.73
CA THR A 464 19.85 -11.00 7.12
C THR A 464 18.85 -11.45 8.19
N GLY A 465 18.23 -10.48 8.87
CA GLY A 465 17.10 -10.73 9.78
C GLY A 465 15.74 -10.79 9.09
N LEU A 466 15.74 -10.83 7.76
CA LEU A 466 14.56 -10.67 6.93
C LEU A 466 13.60 -11.85 7.07
N GLU A 467 12.32 -11.53 7.17
CA GLU A 467 11.26 -12.51 6.95
C GLU A 467 10.71 -12.33 5.54
N THR A 468 10.95 -13.31 4.66
CA THR A 468 10.55 -13.26 3.25
C THR A 468 9.05 -13.49 3.07
N PRO A 469 8.44 -13.00 1.97
CA PRO A 469 7.06 -13.28 1.64
C PRO A 469 6.81 -14.78 1.42
N ARG A 470 5.53 -15.15 1.36
CA ARG A 470 5.06 -16.45 0.92
C ARG A 470 4.13 -16.27 -0.27
N LEU A 471 4.47 -16.92 -1.38
CA LEU A 471 3.55 -17.23 -2.46
C LEU A 471 3.17 -18.70 -2.35
N TYR A 472 1.91 -18.93 -2.02
CA TYR A 472 1.31 -20.23 -1.81
C TYR A 472 0.51 -20.61 -3.06
N ARG A 473 1.02 -21.58 -3.81
CA ARG A 473 0.31 -22.15 -4.95
C ARG A 473 -0.73 -23.15 -4.47
N ASN A 474 -1.94 -23.05 -4.98
CA ASN A 474 -3.05 -23.91 -4.59
C ASN A 474 -2.90 -25.33 -5.15
N ASN A 475 -2.98 -26.34 -4.28
CA ASN A 475 -2.87 -27.75 -4.69
C ASN A 475 -4.20 -28.36 -5.14
N ARG A 476 -5.30 -27.59 -5.10
CA ARG A 476 -6.67 -27.99 -5.51
C ARG A 476 -7.30 -29.07 -4.64
N ASP A 477 -6.82 -29.21 -3.41
CA ASP A 477 -7.28 -30.19 -2.42
C ASP A 477 -7.49 -29.59 -1.02
N GLY A 478 -7.56 -28.25 -0.96
CA GLY A 478 -7.66 -27.46 0.25
C GLY A 478 -6.31 -27.19 0.93
N THR A 479 -5.18 -27.48 0.26
CA THR A 479 -3.83 -27.20 0.74
C THR A 479 -3.02 -26.39 -0.25
N PHE A 480 -1.91 -25.83 0.23
CA PHE A 480 -1.02 -25.01 -0.59
C PHE A 480 0.44 -25.49 -0.54
N SER A 481 1.19 -25.16 -1.59
CA SER A 481 2.63 -25.32 -1.66
C SER A 481 3.32 -23.96 -1.66
N ASP A 482 4.27 -23.73 -0.76
CA ASP A 482 5.12 -22.53 -0.81
C ASP A 482 6.07 -22.60 -2.02
N VAL A 483 5.84 -21.74 -3.01
CA VAL A 483 6.62 -21.65 -4.25
C VAL A 483 7.50 -20.39 -4.30
N SER A 484 7.59 -19.62 -3.22
CA SER A 484 8.27 -18.30 -3.16
C SER A 484 9.67 -18.33 -3.74
N LYS A 485 10.43 -19.37 -3.39
CA LYS A 485 11.79 -19.58 -3.89
C LYS A 485 11.86 -19.78 -5.40
N GLY A 486 11.00 -20.66 -5.92
CA GLY A 486 10.93 -20.92 -7.37
C GLY A 486 10.46 -19.69 -8.14
N ALA A 487 9.61 -18.87 -7.51
CA ALA A 487 9.05 -17.66 -8.08
C ALA A 487 9.97 -16.43 -7.99
N GLY A 488 11.16 -16.53 -7.40
CA GLY A 488 12.09 -15.39 -7.27
C GLY A 488 11.76 -14.40 -6.16
N LEU A 489 10.93 -14.79 -5.18
CA LEU A 489 10.42 -13.92 -4.12
C LEU A 489 11.16 -14.10 -2.77
N GLU A 490 12.43 -14.54 -2.76
CA GLU A 490 13.22 -14.70 -1.51
C GLU A 490 13.77 -13.37 -0.95
N HIS A 491 13.10 -12.26 -1.22
CA HIS A 491 13.48 -10.92 -0.77
C HIS A 491 12.36 -10.32 0.09
N CYS A 492 12.69 -9.75 1.25
CA CYS A 492 11.73 -9.01 2.08
C CYS A 492 11.78 -7.53 1.72
N TRP A 493 10.61 -6.93 1.57
CA TRP A 493 10.46 -5.52 1.15
C TRP A 493 9.85 -4.63 2.23
N LEU A 494 9.63 -5.13 3.45
CA LEU A 494 8.84 -4.43 4.49
C LEU A 494 7.59 -3.76 3.93
N PRO A 495 6.70 -4.51 3.27
CA PRO A 495 5.61 -3.88 2.57
C PRO A 495 4.56 -3.39 3.56
N MET A 496 4.19 -2.11 3.43
CA MET A 496 3.16 -1.45 4.22
C MET A 496 1.82 -1.33 3.46
N GLY A 497 1.86 -1.46 2.14
CA GLY A 497 0.69 -1.58 1.27
C GLY A 497 1.09 -2.21 -0.05
N ALA A 498 0.14 -2.86 -0.72
CA ALA A 498 0.41 -3.64 -1.92
C ALA A 498 -0.86 -3.87 -2.71
N ASN A 499 -0.75 -3.90 -4.03
CA ASN A 499 -1.83 -4.33 -4.91
C ASN A 499 -1.25 -4.97 -6.18
N PHE A 500 -2.13 -5.56 -6.99
CA PHE A 500 -1.77 -6.26 -8.22
C PHE A 500 -2.62 -5.79 -9.42
N GLY A 501 -2.08 -5.98 -10.63
CA GLY A 501 -2.67 -5.54 -11.91
C GLY A 501 -1.92 -6.16 -13.09
N ASP A 502 -2.29 -5.84 -14.32
CA ASP A 502 -1.69 -6.36 -15.55
C ASP A 502 -0.98 -5.19 -16.26
N LEU A 503 0.30 -4.98 -15.93
CA LEU A 503 1.05 -3.75 -16.22
C LEU A 503 1.36 -3.59 -17.72
N ASP A 504 1.54 -4.71 -18.41
CA ASP A 504 1.90 -4.74 -19.83
C ASP A 504 0.88 -5.48 -20.72
N ASN A 505 -0.32 -5.72 -20.19
CA ASN A 505 -1.43 -6.40 -20.86
C ASN A 505 -1.07 -7.82 -21.35
N ASP A 506 -0.10 -8.51 -20.75
CA ASP A 506 0.27 -9.86 -21.16
C ASP A 506 -0.66 -10.96 -20.64
N GLY A 507 -1.63 -10.62 -19.78
CA GLY A 507 -2.61 -11.53 -19.22
C GLY A 507 -2.19 -12.21 -17.92
N TYR A 508 -1.02 -11.88 -17.37
CA TYR A 508 -0.58 -12.31 -16.04
C TYR A 508 -0.56 -11.12 -15.08
N LEU A 509 -0.97 -11.37 -13.83
CA LEU A 509 -1.03 -10.31 -12.82
C LEU A 509 0.36 -10.07 -12.22
N ASP A 510 0.83 -8.83 -12.35
CA ASP A 510 1.98 -8.18 -11.74
C ASP A 510 1.61 -7.60 -10.39
N PHE A 511 2.58 -7.15 -9.61
CA PHE A 511 2.28 -6.46 -8.35
C PHE A 511 3.30 -5.39 -7.96
N TYR A 512 2.80 -4.40 -7.22
CA TYR A 512 3.61 -3.33 -6.64
C TYR A 512 3.51 -3.38 -5.12
N VAL A 513 4.64 -3.19 -4.45
CA VAL A 513 4.69 -3.08 -3.01
C VAL A 513 5.25 -1.73 -2.59
N GLY A 514 4.47 -1.02 -1.79
CA GLY A 514 4.90 0.13 -1.02
C GLY A 514 5.65 -0.36 0.22
N THR A 515 6.85 0.15 0.44
CA THR A 515 7.82 -0.37 1.40
C THR A 515 8.06 0.62 2.53
N GLY A 516 8.43 0.14 3.72
CA GLY A 516 8.81 1.02 4.83
C GLY A 516 8.60 0.43 6.21
N ASP A 517 9.02 1.18 7.22
CA ASP A 517 8.70 0.96 8.63
C ASP A 517 8.69 2.32 9.35
N THR A 518 8.26 2.37 10.60
CA THR A 518 8.16 3.62 11.37
C THR A 518 9.48 4.38 11.56
N PRO A 519 10.67 3.78 11.72
CA PRO A 519 11.92 4.53 11.88
C PRO A 519 12.23 5.47 10.71
N MET A 520 12.83 6.63 11.01
CA MET A 520 13.17 7.67 10.01
C MET A 520 14.36 7.25 9.12
N ASP A 521 15.13 6.24 9.53
CA ASP A 521 16.29 5.69 8.81
C ASP A 521 15.96 4.43 7.99
N THR A 522 14.68 4.02 7.94
CA THR A 522 14.18 2.98 7.04
C THR A 522 13.88 3.58 5.67
N ILE A 523 14.93 3.84 4.91
CA ILE A 523 14.89 4.40 3.56
C ILE A 523 15.25 3.27 2.58
N LEU A 524 14.28 2.70 1.88
CA LEU A 524 14.49 1.65 0.88
C LEU A 524 13.51 1.80 -0.28
N PRO A 525 13.83 1.31 -1.48
CA PRO A 525 12.97 1.52 -2.64
C PRO A 525 11.70 0.69 -2.56
N ASN A 526 10.57 1.30 -2.93
CA ASN A 526 9.37 0.58 -3.34
C ASN A 526 9.69 -0.38 -4.50
N LYS A 527 8.98 -1.51 -4.60
CA LYS A 527 9.34 -2.59 -5.52
C LYS A 527 8.20 -3.00 -6.43
N MET A 528 8.45 -3.01 -7.74
CA MET A 528 7.52 -3.48 -8.77
C MET A 528 8.00 -4.81 -9.35
N TYR A 529 7.09 -5.78 -9.43
CA TYR A 529 7.37 -7.13 -9.90
C TYR A 529 6.46 -7.49 -11.07
N ARG A 530 7.08 -7.80 -12.21
CA ARG A 530 6.41 -8.32 -13.39
C ARG A 530 6.31 -9.84 -13.33
N ASN A 531 5.14 -10.40 -13.59
CA ASN A 531 4.92 -11.83 -13.68
C ASN A 531 5.48 -12.38 -15.00
N ASN A 532 6.30 -13.42 -14.89
CA ASN A 532 6.89 -14.11 -16.03
C ASN A 532 6.05 -15.32 -16.41
N ALA A 533 4.86 -15.07 -16.92
CA ALA A 533 3.94 -16.08 -17.44
C ALA A 533 3.66 -17.25 -16.47
N GLY A 534 3.42 -16.93 -15.20
CA GLY A 534 3.13 -17.90 -14.14
C GLY A 534 4.35 -18.68 -13.63
N GLN A 535 5.55 -18.44 -14.17
CA GLN A 535 6.77 -19.17 -13.77
C GLN A 535 7.48 -18.53 -12.58
N GLY A 536 7.19 -17.27 -12.29
CA GLY A 536 7.82 -16.48 -11.24
C GLY A 536 7.72 -14.99 -11.55
N PHE A 537 8.46 -14.18 -10.82
CA PHE A 537 8.42 -12.71 -10.92
C PHE A 537 9.80 -12.13 -11.21
N GLN A 538 9.81 -11.01 -11.92
CA GLN A 538 10.99 -10.26 -12.34
C GLN A 538 10.92 -8.87 -11.72
N ASP A 539 11.98 -8.42 -11.05
CA ASP A 539 12.07 -7.04 -10.55
C ASP A 539 12.14 -6.09 -11.76
N VAL A 540 11.19 -5.15 -11.86
CA VAL A 540 11.14 -4.10 -12.89
C VAL A 540 11.18 -2.69 -12.28
N THR A 541 11.59 -2.60 -11.01
CA THR A 541 11.54 -1.38 -10.20
C THR A 541 12.30 -0.23 -10.85
N THR A 542 13.54 -0.50 -11.29
CA THR A 542 14.46 0.54 -11.76
C THR A 542 14.28 0.83 -13.25
N ALA A 543 13.89 -0.16 -14.05
CA ALA A 543 13.54 0.02 -15.46
C ALA A 543 12.23 0.80 -15.64
N GLY A 544 11.21 0.43 -14.86
CA GLY A 544 9.89 1.06 -14.90
C GLY A 544 9.80 2.41 -14.20
N GLY A 545 10.75 2.75 -13.31
CA GLY A 545 10.75 4.02 -12.57
C GLY A 545 9.92 4.02 -11.29
N PHE A 546 9.73 2.87 -10.65
CA PHE A 546 8.87 2.70 -9.47
C PHE A 546 9.60 2.79 -8.12
N GLY A 547 10.92 3.01 -8.14
CA GLY A 547 11.82 2.89 -6.99
C GLY A 547 11.79 4.05 -5.98
N HIS A 548 10.63 4.65 -5.68
CA HIS A 548 10.57 5.71 -4.66
C HIS A 548 11.17 5.24 -3.33
N LEU A 549 12.04 6.07 -2.76
CA LEU A 549 12.66 5.83 -1.45
C LEU A 549 11.76 6.24 -0.28
N GLN A 550 10.66 6.93 -0.56
CA GLN A 550 9.63 7.27 0.42
C GLN A 550 8.69 6.11 0.68
N LYS A 551 8.17 6.09 1.91
CA LYS A 551 7.33 5.00 2.40
C LYS A 551 6.02 4.95 1.63
N GLY A 552 5.77 3.83 0.95
CA GLY A 552 4.59 3.61 0.12
C GLY A 552 3.50 2.81 0.83
N HIS A 553 2.23 3.14 0.57
CA HIS A 553 1.07 2.49 1.19
C HIS A 553 0.03 2.06 0.14
N ALA A 554 -1.11 2.75 0.05
CA ALA A 554 -2.19 2.37 -0.83
C ALA A 554 -1.78 2.42 -2.30
N ILE A 555 -2.00 1.31 -3.02
CA ILE A 555 -1.69 1.19 -4.45
C ILE A 555 -2.97 0.84 -5.21
N SER A 556 -3.17 1.49 -6.35
CA SER A 556 -4.23 1.16 -7.30
C SER A 556 -3.66 1.01 -8.70
N PHE A 557 -3.94 -0.12 -9.35
CA PHE A 557 -3.75 -0.35 -10.78
C PHE A 557 -5.07 -0.02 -11.50
N ALA A 558 -5.03 0.93 -12.42
CA ALA A 558 -6.24 1.43 -13.06
C ALA A 558 -5.88 2.19 -14.34
N ASP A 559 -6.71 2.02 -15.38
CA ASP A 559 -6.68 2.91 -16.53
C ASP A 559 -7.46 4.20 -16.23
N PHE A 560 -6.75 5.27 -15.88
CA PHE A 560 -7.39 6.52 -15.51
C PHE A 560 -7.86 7.34 -16.71
N ASP A 561 -7.30 7.10 -17.90
CA ASP A 561 -7.60 7.85 -19.12
C ASP A 561 -8.36 7.05 -20.20
N ASN A 562 -8.77 5.83 -19.88
CA ASN A 562 -9.53 4.90 -20.73
C ASN A 562 -8.84 4.54 -22.06
N ASP A 563 -7.51 4.51 -22.11
CA ASP A 563 -6.74 4.20 -23.33
C ASP A 563 -6.48 2.69 -23.55
N GLY A 564 -6.71 1.87 -22.53
CA GLY A 564 -6.56 0.43 -22.57
C GLY A 564 -5.27 -0.14 -21.99
N ASP A 565 -4.54 0.62 -21.18
CA ASP A 565 -3.56 0.07 -20.25
C ASP A 565 -3.73 0.59 -18.82
N GLN A 566 -3.09 -0.08 -17.86
CA GLN A 566 -3.20 0.30 -16.46
C GLN A 566 -2.08 1.25 -16.05
N ASP A 567 -2.44 2.43 -15.57
CA ASP A 567 -1.57 3.28 -14.77
C ASP A 567 -1.49 2.78 -13.32
N VAL A 568 -0.61 3.39 -12.52
CA VAL A 568 -0.44 3.04 -11.11
C VAL A 568 -0.45 4.29 -10.22
N HIS A 569 -1.41 4.38 -9.30
CA HIS A 569 -1.40 5.39 -8.24
C HIS A 569 -0.85 4.82 -6.93
N ILE A 570 -0.07 5.61 -6.18
CA ILE A 570 0.40 5.25 -4.84
C ILE A 570 0.26 6.41 -3.84
N VAL A 571 -0.28 6.10 -2.66
CA VAL A 571 -0.24 6.99 -1.48
C VAL A 571 1.11 6.86 -0.79
N MET A 572 1.79 7.98 -0.56
CA MET A 572 3.11 8.03 0.06
C MET A 572 3.11 8.82 1.37
N GLY A 573 4.11 8.51 2.19
CA GLY A 573 4.34 9.14 3.49
C GLY A 573 4.40 8.11 4.61
N GLY A 574 4.99 8.49 5.74
CA GLY A 574 5.22 7.61 6.88
C GLY A 574 4.38 7.92 8.11
N ALA A 575 4.89 7.51 9.28
CA ALA A 575 4.14 7.60 10.54
C ALA A 575 4.35 8.94 11.28
N TYR A 576 5.46 9.63 11.02
CA TYR A 576 5.84 10.88 11.67
C TYR A 576 5.70 12.07 10.72
N SER A 577 5.49 13.29 11.23
CA SER A 577 5.32 14.49 10.41
C SER A 577 6.51 14.79 9.49
N GLY A 578 7.72 14.36 9.86
CA GLY A 578 8.91 14.40 9.00
C GLY A 578 8.95 13.37 7.87
N ASP A 579 7.99 12.45 7.81
CA ASP A 579 7.80 11.52 6.69
C ASP A 579 6.70 11.97 5.71
N ARG A 580 6.16 13.20 5.83
CA ARG A 580 5.13 13.67 4.89
C ARG A 580 5.68 13.78 3.48
N TYR A 581 5.04 13.14 2.50
CA TYR A 581 5.45 13.16 1.10
C TYR A 581 4.26 13.21 0.14
N MET A 582 4.51 13.64 -1.10
CA MET A 582 3.50 13.73 -2.15
C MET A 582 3.13 12.34 -2.68
N ASN A 583 1.87 12.11 -3.02
CA ASN A 583 1.45 10.91 -3.74
C ASN A 583 1.99 10.93 -5.18
N ALA A 584 2.08 9.75 -5.81
CA ALA A 584 2.50 9.59 -7.20
C ALA A 584 1.43 8.90 -8.05
N LEU A 585 1.41 9.23 -9.34
CA LEU A 585 0.54 8.65 -10.37
C LEU A 585 1.40 8.35 -11.58
N PHE A 586 1.76 7.09 -11.75
CA PHE A 586 2.63 6.60 -12.82
C PHE A 586 1.80 6.30 -14.05
N GLN A 587 1.89 7.17 -15.05
CA GLN A 587 1.29 6.98 -16.36
C GLN A 587 2.00 5.86 -17.12
N ASN A 588 1.22 4.92 -17.65
CA ASN A 588 1.72 3.85 -18.50
C ASN A 588 2.06 4.39 -19.91
N PRO A 589 3.24 4.08 -20.47
CA PRO A 589 3.62 4.58 -21.79
C PRO A 589 2.99 3.81 -22.96
N GLY A 590 2.03 2.91 -22.74
CA GLY A 590 1.47 2.07 -23.80
C GLY A 590 2.24 0.79 -24.04
N ASN A 591 1.52 -0.20 -24.59
CA ASN A 591 2.09 -1.44 -25.11
C ASN A 591 1.37 -1.90 -26.40
N GLN A 592 1.85 -3.00 -27.01
CA GLN A 592 1.28 -3.55 -28.25
C GLN A 592 0.33 -4.73 -28.02
N ASN A 593 0.12 -5.11 -26.76
CA ASN A 593 -0.76 -6.21 -26.42
C ASN A 593 -2.22 -5.77 -26.51
N ASN A 594 -3.10 -6.76 -26.67
CA ASN A 594 -4.54 -6.52 -26.68
C ASN A 594 -5.09 -6.66 -25.26
N TRP A 595 -6.25 -6.09 -25.02
CA TRP A 595 -6.92 -6.09 -23.72
C TRP A 595 -8.43 -6.31 -23.87
N LEU A 596 -9.11 -6.57 -22.76
CA LEU A 596 -10.56 -6.61 -22.65
C LEU A 596 -10.98 -5.94 -21.35
N LYS A 597 -12.00 -5.07 -21.38
CA LYS A 597 -12.59 -4.53 -20.14
C LYS A 597 -13.99 -5.01 -19.90
N LEU A 598 -14.26 -5.40 -18.65
CA LEU A 598 -15.53 -5.95 -18.20
C LEU A 598 -16.04 -5.18 -16.99
N SER A 599 -17.25 -4.63 -17.10
CA SER A 599 -18.05 -4.16 -15.96
C SER A 599 -19.19 -5.14 -15.74
N LEU A 600 -19.18 -5.80 -14.58
CA LEU A 600 -20.16 -6.81 -14.20
C LEU A 600 -21.18 -6.18 -13.25
N GLU A 601 -22.46 -6.52 -13.43
CA GLU A 601 -23.54 -6.08 -12.55
C GLU A 601 -24.39 -7.29 -12.13
N GLY A 602 -24.36 -7.59 -10.83
CA GLY A 602 -25.17 -8.64 -10.21
C GLY A 602 -26.65 -8.24 -10.07
N THR A 603 -27.54 -9.23 -10.14
CA THR A 603 -29.00 -9.07 -9.96
C THR A 603 -29.58 -9.99 -8.90
N ASP A 604 -29.09 -11.24 -8.84
CA ASP A 604 -29.30 -12.17 -7.74
C ASP A 604 -28.04 -12.21 -6.86
N SER A 605 -26.86 -12.09 -7.46
CA SER A 605 -25.60 -11.82 -6.75
C SER A 605 -25.54 -10.37 -6.26
N ASN A 606 -24.61 -10.08 -5.34
CA ASN A 606 -24.29 -8.70 -4.97
C ASN A 606 -24.01 -7.84 -6.21
N ARG A 607 -24.48 -6.59 -6.19
CA ARG A 607 -24.52 -5.73 -7.38
C ARG A 607 -23.14 -5.48 -7.97
N ASP A 608 -22.15 -5.36 -7.10
CA ASP A 608 -20.73 -5.22 -7.42
C ASP A 608 -20.11 -6.43 -8.12
N ALA A 609 -20.82 -7.55 -8.17
CA ALA A 609 -20.33 -8.83 -8.65
C ALA A 609 -19.05 -9.30 -7.90
N THR A 610 -18.80 -8.80 -6.69
CA THR A 610 -17.64 -9.18 -5.87
C THR A 610 -17.64 -10.69 -5.67
N GLY A 611 -16.53 -11.34 -6.01
CA GLY A 611 -16.39 -12.81 -6.03
C GLY A 611 -16.82 -13.49 -7.33
N ALA A 612 -17.32 -12.77 -8.33
CA ALA A 612 -17.56 -13.36 -9.66
C ALA A 612 -16.24 -13.76 -10.31
N ARG A 613 -16.20 -14.95 -10.92
CA ARG A 613 -15.01 -15.54 -11.52
C ARG A 613 -15.15 -15.60 -13.04
N ILE A 614 -14.10 -15.20 -13.73
CA ILE A 614 -14.04 -15.05 -15.19
C ILE A 614 -13.01 -16.04 -15.73
N GLU A 615 -13.36 -16.73 -16.80
CA GLU A 615 -12.43 -17.46 -17.65
C GLU A 615 -12.55 -16.94 -19.09
N LEU A 616 -11.43 -16.46 -19.64
CA LEU A 616 -11.29 -16.13 -21.05
C LEU A 616 -10.48 -17.21 -21.76
N THR A 617 -11.04 -17.85 -22.77
CA THR A 617 -10.27 -18.65 -23.72
C THR A 617 -9.93 -17.77 -24.92
N VAL A 618 -8.63 -17.54 -25.17
CA VAL A 618 -8.15 -16.64 -26.21
C VAL A 618 -7.22 -17.35 -27.18
N SER A 619 -7.11 -16.86 -28.42
CA SER A 619 -6.21 -17.39 -29.45
C SER A 619 -5.38 -16.27 -30.07
N ASP A 620 -4.10 -16.55 -30.32
CA ASP A 620 -3.22 -15.69 -31.11
C ASP A 620 -3.38 -15.91 -32.62
N LYS A 621 -2.65 -15.08 -33.40
CA LYS A 621 -2.59 -15.15 -34.87
C LYS A 621 -2.06 -16.48 -35.40
N ASN A 622 -1.31 -17.23 -34.59
CA ASN A 622 -0.77 -18.54 -34.93
C ASN A 622 -1.71 -19.68 -34.54
N GLY A 623 -2.83 -19.39 -33.87
CA GLY A 623 -3.80 -20.38 -33.39
C GLY A 623 -3.41 -21.02 -32.05
N VAL A 624 -2.48 -20.42 -31.30
CA VAL A 624 -2.14 -20.87 -29.94
C VAL A 624 -3.22 -20.37 -28.99
N GLU A 625 -3.88 -21.30 -28.31
CA GLU A 625 -4.92 -21.01 -27.32
C GLU A 625 -4.36 -21.02 -25.89
N ARG A 626 -4.89 -20.16 -25.03
CA ARG A 626 -4.68 -20.18 -23.58
C ARG A 626 -5.93 -19.69 -22.84
N SER A 627 -6.02 -20.04 -21.55
CA SER A 627 -7.02 -19.49 -20.65
C SER A 627 -6.42 -18.37 -19.79
N ILE A 628 -7.23 -17.36 -19.46
CA ILE A 628 -6.90 -16.27 -18.55
C ILE A 628 -8.02 -16.18 -17.52
N HIS A 629 -7.66 -16.14 -16.24
CA HIS A 629 -8.60 -16.20 -15.13
C HIS A 629 -8.57 -14.91 -14.32
N ARG A 630 -9.74 -14.41 -13.90
CA ARG A 630 -9.84 -13.23 -13.03
C ARG A 630 -11.00 -13.39 -12.04
N THR A 631 -10.87 -12.80 -10.86
CA THR A 631 -11.94 -12.64 -9.88
C THR A 631 -12.24 -11.15 -9.71
N VAL A 632 -13.52 -10.80 -9.60
CA VAL A 632 -13.93 -9.42 -9.28
C VAL A 632 -13.63 -9.15 -7.80
N THR A 633 -12.65 -8.28 -7.56
CA THR A 633 -12.24 -7.80 -6.24
C THR A 633 -11.60 -6.42 -6.37
N THR A 634 -11.43 -5.71 -5.26
CA THR A 634 -10.62 -4.48 -5.20
C THR A 634 -9.13 -4.76 -5.03
N GLY A 635 -8.74 -6.02 -4.88
CA GLY A 635 -7.35 -6.46 -4.87
C GLY A 635 -6.74 -6.56 -3.47
N GLY A 636 -5.56 -5.95 -3.30
CA GLY A 636 -4.68 -6.12 -2.16
C GLY A 636 -5.00 -5.29 -0.91
N SER A 637 -3.96 -4.79 -0.27
CA SER A 637 -4.03 -4.12 1.03
C SER A 637 -3.74 -2.63 0.91
N PHE A 638 -4.45 -1.81 1.69
CA PHE A 638 -4.40 -0.33 1.72
C PHE A 638 -4.95 0.39 0.48
N GLY A 639 -4.89 -0.23 -0.71
CA GLY A 639 -5.40 0.33 -1.95
C GLY A 639 -6.54 -0.49 -2.55
N CYS A 640 -7.50 0.18 -3.20
CA CYS A 640 -8.59 -0.46 -3.94
C CYS A 640 -8.51 -0.15 -5.43
N ASN A 641 -8.33 -1.21 -6.23
CA ASN A 641 -8.50 -1.18 -7.68
C ASN A 641 -9.99 -1.01 -8.05
N PRO A 642 -10.28 -0.52 -9.27
CA PRO A 642 -11.62 -0.54 -9.81
C PRO A 642 -12.13 -1.97 -10.01
N LYS A 643 -13.42 -2.20 -9.70
CA LYS A 643 -14.11 -3.48 -10.00
C LYS A 643 -14.39 -3.69 -11.49
N ARG A 644 -14.17 -2.64 -12.30
CA ARG A 644 -14.13 -2.72 -13.77
C ARG A 644 -12.83 -3.46 -14.13
N LEU A 645 -12.94 -4.74 -14.44
CA LEU A 645 -11.79 -5.57 -14.75
C LEU A 645 -11.17 -5.12 -16.07
N GLU A 646 -9.85 -5.01 -16.07
CA GLU A 646 -9.03 -4.88 -17.25
C GLU A 646 -8.14 -6.10 -17.35
N ILE A 647 -8.23 -6.78 -18.48
CA ILE A 647 -7.64 -8.09 -18.68
C ILE A 647 -6.76 -8.01 -19.92
N GLY A 648 -5.45 -8.07 -19.71
CA GLY A 648 -4.49 -8.25 -20.78
C GLY A 648 -4.71 -9.57 -21.50
N LEU A 649 -4.60 -9.55 -22.83
CA LEU A 649 -4.76 -10.72 -23.69
C LEU A 649 -3.43 -11.10 -24.35
N GLY A 650 -2.37 -10.33 -24.12
CA GLY A 650 -1.09 -10.45 -24.80
C GLY A 650 -1.26 -10.27 -26.31
N SER A 651 -0.60 -11.13 -27.08
CA SER A 651 -0.70 -11.15 -28.55
C SER A 651 -2.00 -11.74 -29.10
N ALA A 652 -2.92 -12.21 -28.23
CA ALA A 652 -4.15 -12.85 -28.67
C ALA A 652 -5.06 -11.86 -29.42
N ASP A 653 -5.50 -12.22 -30.62
CA ASP A 653 -6.33 -11.38 -31.49
C ASP A 653 -7.79 -11.87 -31.58
N LYS A 654 -8.11 -12.95 -30.85
CA LYS A 654 -9.46 -13.52 -30.75
C LYS A 654 -9.78 -13.94 -29.33
N ILE A 655 -11.01 -13.66 -28.91
CA ILE A 655 -11.62 -14.23 -27.71
C ILE A 655 -12.57 -15.31 -28.19
N MET A 656 -12.23 -16.57 -27.92
CA MET A 656 -13.02 -17.73 -28.30
C MET A 656 -14.22 -17.91 -27.37
N GLN A 657 -14.00 -17.66 -26.09
CA GLN A 657 -15.01 -17.75 -25.05
C GLN A 657 -14.73 -16.76 -23.92
N LEU A 658 -15.79 -16.10 -23.45
CA LEU A 658 -15.87 -15.44 -22.15
C LEU A 658 -16.88 -16.21 -21.30
N TYR A 659 -16.40 -16.85 -20.25
CA TYR A 659 -17.20 -17.54 -19.24
C TYR A 659 -17.20 -16.74 -17.93
N ILE A 660 -18.37 -16.61 -17.31
CA ILE A 660 -18.56 -15.94 -16.02
C ILE A 660 -19.33 -16.87 -15.09
N GLN A 661 -18.74 -17.17 -13.94
CA GLN A 661 -19.37 -17.80 -12.79
C GLN A 661 -19.73 -16.71 -11.77
N TRP A 662 -21.02 -16.54 -11.51
CA TRP A 662 -21.53 -15.56 -10.56
C TRP A 662 -21.58 -16.13 -9.14
N PRO A 663 -21.48 -15.29 -8.08
CA PRO A 663 -21.65 -15.71 -6.68
C PRO A 663 -22.98 -16.42 -6.42
N SER A 664 -24.05 -16.06 -7.13
CA SER A 664 -25.36 -16.73 -7.06
C SER A 664 -25.35 -18.19 -7.55
N GLY A 665 -24.24 -18.66 -8.13
CA GLY A 665 -24.12 -19.94 -8.80
C GLY A 665 -24.51 -19.90 -10.28
N LYS A 666 -25.07 -18.78 -10.79
CA LYS A 666 -25.39 -18.63 -12.22
C LYS A 666 -24.13 -18.63 -13.08
N GLN A 667 -24.28 -19.11 -14.32
CA GLN A 667 -23.21 -19.17 -15.32
C GLN A 667 -23.64 -18.46 -16.61
N GLN A 668 -22.72 -17.71 -17.21
CA GLN A 668 -22.91 -17.08 -18.52
C GLN A 668 -21.73 -17.37 -19.44
N ILE A 669 -22.03 -17.59 -20.72
CA ILE A 669 -21.04 -17.85 -21.78
C ILE A 669 -21.31 -16.92 -22.95
N PHE A 670 -20.26 -16.24 -23.42
CA PHE A 670 -20.28 -15.37 -24.58
C PHE A 670 -19.18 -15.76 -25.57
N THR A 671 -19.51 -15.84 -26.87
CA THR A 671 -18.58 -16.21 -27.94
C THR A 671 -18.37 -15.11 -28.98
N LYS A 672 -18.86 -13.90 -28.67
CA LYS A 672 -18.83 -12.73 -29.57
C LYS A 672 -18.04 -11.55 -29.00
N ALA A 673 -17.34 -11.75 -27.89
CA ALA A 673 -16.42 -10.75 -27.37
C ALA A 673 -15.27 -10.57 -28.37
N THR A 674 -14.82 -9.33 -28.53
CA THR A 674 -13.66 -9.00 -29.38
C THR A 674 -12.65 -8.21 -28.55
N PRO A 675 -11.34 -8.40 -28.78
CA PRO A 675 -10.30 -7.61 -28.11
C PRO A 675 -10.46 -6.09 -28.29
N ASN A 676 -9.83 -5.33 -27.40
CA ASN A 676 -9.74 -3.87 -27.35
C ASN A 676 -11.12 -3.21 -27.31
N ARG A 677 -11.95 -3.71 -26.39
CA ARG A 677 -13.34 -3.28 -26.18
C ARG A 677 -13.70 -3.29 -24.71
N PHE A 678 -14.62 -2.40 -24.38
CA PHE A 678 -15.31 -2.39 -23.10
C PHE A 678 -16.68 -3.05 -23.24
N TYR A 679 -17.02 -3.90 -22.28
CA TYR A 679 -18.33 -4.51 -22.19
C TYR A 679 -18.93 -4.33 -20.81
N LYS A 680 -20.24 -4.10 -20.78
CA LYS A 680 -21.07 -4.24 -19.59
C LYS A 680 -21.82 -5.56 -19.66
N VAL A 681 -21.80 -6.32 -18.57
CA VAL A 681 -22.48 -7.62 -18.46
C VAL A 681 -23.41 -7.59 -17.27
N LEU A 682 -24.69 -7.83 -17.53
CA LEU A 682 -25.71 -7.95 -16.52
C LEU A 682 -26.00 -9.44 -16.29
N GLU A 683 -25.98 -9.89 -15.04
CA GLU A 683 -26.19 -11.30 -14.67
C GLU A 683 -27.53 -11.87 -15.22
N SER A 684 -28.56 -11.04 -15.32
CA SER A 684 -29.86 -11.43 -15.87
C SER A 684 -29.96 -11.41 -17.41
N SER A 685 -28.95 -10.86 -18.10
CA SER A 685 -28.96 -10.67 -19.55
C SER A 685 -28.18 -11.77 -20.28
N SER A 686 -28.75 -12.39 -21.32
CA SER A 686 -28.00 -13.29 -22.19
C SER A 686 -27.18 -12.58 -23.27
N GLN A 687 -27.12 -11.24 -23.24
CA GLN A 687 -26.44 -10.42 -24.23
C GLN A 687 -25.28 -9.66 -23.63
N LEU A 688 -24.17 -9.61 -24.38
CA LEU A 688 -22.99 -8.82 -24.07
C LEU A 688 -23.21 -7.40 -24.62
N ALA A 689 -23.25 -6.38 -23.75
CA ALA A 689 -23.49 -5.01 -24.14
C ALA A 689 -22.17 -4.25 -24.33
N HIS A 690 -22.00 -3.58 -25.46
CA HIS A 690 -20.87 -2.68 -25.68
C HIS A 690 -21.00 -1.45 -24.79
N LEU A 691 -19.91 -1.09 -24.12
CA LEU A 691 -19.75 0.17 -23.43
C LEU A 691 -18.77 1.04 -24.22
N THR A 692 -19.08 2.33 -24.37
CA THR A 692 -18.14 3.30 -24.94
C THR A 692 -17.72 4.24 -23.83
N LEU A 693 -16.45 4.18 -23.47
CA LEU A 693 -15.83 5.14 -22.57
C LEU A 693 -14.98 6.11 -23.39
N PRO A 694 -15.10 7.42 -23.16
CA PRO A 694 -14.24 8.40 -23.81
C PRO A 694 -12.81 8.25 -23.28
N ALA A 695 -11.88 8.02 -24.21
CA ALA A 695 -10.45 8.09 -23.91
C ALA A 695 -10.01 9.55 -23.77
N THR A 696 -9.10 9.81 -22.85
CA THR A 696 -8.37 11.07 -22.68
C THR A 696 -6.87 10.76 -22.62
N GLU A 697 -6.06 11.74 -22.29
CA GLU A 697 -4.61 11.58 -22.12
C GLU A 697 -4.31 12.22 -20.77
N LEU A 698 -3.67 11.50 -19.85
CA LEU A 698 -3.18 12.13 -18.63
C LEU A 698 -2.21 13.26 -19.01
N CYS A 699 -2.34 14.41 -18.35
CA CYS A 699 -1.56 15.59 -18.73
C CYS A 699 -0.06 15.34 -18.51
N GLU A 700 0.68 15.01 -19.57
CA GLU A 700 2.14 15.03 -19.54
C GLU A 700 2.63 16.46 -19.27
N SER A 701 3.66 16.59 -18.43
CA SER A 701 4.35 17.86 -18.28
C SER A 701 4.83 18.32 -19.65
N LYS A 702 4.27 19.42 -20.18
CA LYS A 702 4.86 20.08 -21.34
C LYS A 702 6.29 20.43 -20.96
N THR A 703 7.26 19.70 -21.52
CA THR A 703 8.66 20.12 -21.48
C THR A 703 8.70 21.57 -21.94
N PRO A 704 9.39 22.50 -21.26
CA PRO A 704 9.52 23.85 -21.78
C PRO A 704 10.13 23.73 -23.17
N GLN A 705 9.35 24.02 -24.21
CA GLN A 705 9.91 24.25 -25.53
C GLN A 705 10.92 25.37 -25.35
N GLU A 706 12.21 25.07 -25.53
CA GLU A 706 13.23 26.08 -25.79
C GLU A 706 12.78 26.85 -27.03
N THR A 707 12.05 27.94 -26.82
CA THR A 707 11.85 28.96 -27.84
C THR A 707 13.17 29.70 -27.98
N HIS A 708 14.09 29.11 -28.74
CA HIS A 708 15.14 29.86 -29.41
C HIS A 708 14.48 30.67 -30.53
N GLU A 709 14.00 31.87 -30.20
CA GLU A 709 13.79 32.92 -31.19
C GLU A 709 14.95 33.92 -31.13
N HIS A 710 15.83 33.75 -32.13
CA HIS A 710 16.75 34.68 -32.79
C HIS A 710 17.44 35.84 -32.06
#